data_AF-A0A178IJ85-F1
#
_entry.id   AF-A0A178IJ85-F1
#
_cell.length_a   1.000
_cell.length_b   1.000
_cell.length_c   1.000
_cell.angle_alpha   90.00
_cell.angle_beta   90.00
_cell.angle_gamma   90.00
#
_symmetry.space_group_name_H-M   'P 1'
#
loop_
_entity.id
_entity.type
_entity.pdbx_description
1 polymer ?
#
loop_
_entity_poly.entity_id
_entity_poly.type
_entity_poly.pdbx_seq_one_letter_code
_entity_poly.pdbx_strand_id
1 'polypeptide(L)'
;MRIAVCVFTRLVLAAAPFLAAAVARAQSYAPEVNYHDPVQRVFVVELARVLAWRENLAGAGIAEVRYEVRCDESGACVWMLRWLDAQGALWREIPLFYAAPTLADGAGFYRETVAQLLAHRWTGFDADADAAARAPNAAQTLDEAFWDGLGQMGISRMATVRAVIADESAVTDLRDTAAAARMAGQLLACAVPGQASMLTLDSTLAARGAAWLALAEHAADAAPAAGKPFAASWRRWAVVLWLARRQAQAMKMWHLAGSPPDAFATTAEAQARGWWQFVLTPRQPDKIHIADSRRLAPKPRKNPNLHPYLNEPPKSPTPQQFAAAVAAANADAIAAADERERLRLALKPREPGEFYLEAARHDAPAWSAALLAAGAVAEGSARNMVACLPLVSHFELQSEHDYAPLVAEARSRPHEPVIARWMQAARRDWLRTLDDRIENSNTTENAVLPSPAAGDSVLADAVAAARVESERDTAVYPDGALAGFPSLANLIGLAYREGAGPLAPAASVTTRDLLNFGWENTGVQLAARHDFLANCYPSPQLAANFKAAVAAALPQLAVFFQQNNWDASLPAIDHLDRLQRIEAAGAPMFFAPGPVFGVALPAGAAYSPPRCGYMAMRGWLLRGQSAWALLGLAASSTDALALSRLVRRSHDEGGPLNDHRLLAVLSNPGNAANFRRLPDLDALRALLASRLAPGALPPTTRIHAWQTLPPLERAQSAERAFWETPGDDYLLFTLKSYLEANAPGAVARFHDQAIDLMERPQNGMAAGVYRLLPAMLDLDEDGMTAVLVRENALGFSCYHPRLYPALALGRLDELEEMQTSIARADPQNVFWGKMMPGLLSTWRALGTPQGLAALRAFAAENPFSIEYLWVFSRAARLTTGERIILFGGGEAGGATGARACVVARLRGDRDSFDAAWKTVFPGGTENVAYNMEHILLWRLRHELFADRPLTDAGAPGLRPADWKSIPEQVAETITERLRPDKTGPMN
;
A
#
# COMPACT_ATOMS: atom_id res chain seq x y z
N MET A 1 35.81 -34.95 -46.76
CA MET A 1 35.03 -35.56 -45.66
C MET A 1 35.67 -35.39 -44.28
N ARG A 2 36.95 -35.74 -44.06
CA ARG A 2 37.61 -35.62 -42.73
C ARG A 2 37.75 -34.18 -42.19
N ILE A 3 37.93 -33.17 -43.04
CA ILE A 3 38.02 -31.75 -42.62
C ILE A 3 36.64 -31.20 -42.21
N ALA A 4 35.56 -31.63 -42.86
CA ALA A 4 34.20 -31.23 -42.51
C ALA A 4 33.77 -31.78 -41.14
N VAL A 5 34.19 -33.00 -40.79
CA VAL A 5 33.93 -33.59 -39.46
C VAL A 5 34.69 -32.84 -38.37
N CYS A 6 35.97 -32.49 -38.54
CA CYS A 6 36.72 -31.74 -37.53
C CYS A 6 36.21 -30.31 -37.29
N VAL A 7 35.71 -29.62 -38.32
CA VAL A 7 35.12 -28.28 -38.17
C VAL A 7 33.75 -28.36 -37.51
N PHE A 8 32.92 -29.36 -37.84
CA PHE A 8 31.62 -29.55 -37.20
C PHE A 8 31.75 -29.96 -35.72
N THR A 9 32.70 -30.83 -35.38
CA THR A 9 32.94 -31.22 -33.98
C THR A 9 33.51 -30.06 -33.15
N ARG A 10 34.36 -29.19 -33.72
CA ARG A 10 34.84 -27.98 -33.03
C ARG A 10 33.78 -26.89 -32.90
N LEU A 11 32.87 -26.72 -33.88
CA LEU A 11 31.73 -25.80 -33.75
C LEU A 11 30.70 -26.30 -32.73
N VAL A 12 30.42 -27.61 -32.68
CA VAL A 12 29.49 -28.20 -31.71
C VAL A 12 30.09 -28.20 -30.30
N LEU A 13 31.40 -28.44 -30.13
CA LEU A 13 32.07 -28.32 -28.83
C LEU A 13 32.29 -26.87 -28.38
N ALA A 14 32.41 -25.91 -29.30
CA ALA A 14 32.47 -24.49 -28.97
C ALA A 14 31.08 -23.87 -28.71
N ALA A 15 30.01 -24.43 -29.30
CA ALA A 15 28.63 -24.02 -29.02
C ALA A 15 28.03 -24.72 -27.78
N ALA A 16 28.55 -25.88 -27.37
CA ALA A 16 28.12 -26.58 -26.17
C ALA A 16 28.20 -25.76 -24.87
N PRO A 17 29.27 -24.98 -24.56
CA PRO A 17 29.27 -24.09 -23.40
C PRO A 17 28.33 -22.88 -23.55
N PHE A 18 27.98 -22.46 -24.77
CA PHE A 18 26.99 -21.40 -24.99
C PHE A 18 25.53 -21.90 -24.95
N LEU A 19 25.30 -23.19 -25.23
CA LEU A 19 24.00 -23.86 -25.04
C LEU A 19 23.81 -24.39 -23.61
N ALA A 20 24.89 -24.70 -22.88
CA ALA A 20 24.87 -25.00 -21.45
C ALA A 20 24.84 -23.73 -20.57
N ALA A 21 25.12 -22.56 -21.14
CA ALA A 21 24.78 -21.25 -20.56
C ALA A 21 23.30 -20.89 -20.74
N ALA A 22 22.44 -21.89 -21.00
CA ALA A 22 21.00 -21.79 -20.78
C ALA A 22 20.74 -21.59 -19.28
N VAL A 23 20.84 -20.33 -18.89
CA VAL A 23 20.17 -19.64 -17.78
C VAL A 23 20.05 -20.50 -16.53
N ALA A 24 21.06 -20.43 -15.66
CA ALA A 24 20.87 -20.68 -14.24
C ALA A 24 19.80 -19.68 -13.74
N ARG A 25 18.52 -20.04 -13.86
CA ARG A 25 17.37 -19.26 -13.35
C ARG A 25 17.26 -19.50 -11.86
N ALA A 26 18.17 -18.88 -11.14
CA ALA A 26 18.40 -19.25 -9.78
C ALA A 26 17.80 -18.15 -8.89
N GLN A 27 16.81 -18.51 -8.06
CA GLN A 27 15.83 -17.61 -7.42
C GLN A 27 15.03 -16.66 -8.34
N SER A 28 15.44 -16.54 -9.60
CA SER A 28 14.71 -15.82 -10.63
C SER A 28 13.45 -16.58 -11.03
N TYR A 29 12.43 -15.76 -11.15
CA TYR A 29 11.02 -16.03 -11.38
C TYR A 29 10.73 -16.96 -12.57
N ALA A 30 9.55 -17.56 -12.48
CA ALA A 30 8.79 -18.16 -13.56
C ALA A 30 7.88 -17.10 -14.22
N PRO A 31 8.33 -16.28 -15.19
CA PRO A 31 7.47 -15.33 -15.92
C PRO A 31 6.19 -15.90 -16.49
N GLU A 32 6.10 -17.21 -16.57
CA GLU A 32 4.97 -17.96 -17.05
C GLU A 32 3.83 -18.03 -16.00
N VAL A 33 4.08 -17.91 -14.68
CA VAL A 33 3.05 -18.10 -13.63
C VAL A 33 2.20 -16.86 -13.32
N ASN A 34 1.77 -16.15 -14.37
CA ASN A 34 1.07 -14.87 -14.29
C ASN A 34 -0.21 -14.89 -13.44
N TYR A 35 -0.92 -16.02 -13.36
CA TYR A 35 -2.21 -16.12 -12.66
C TYR A 35 -2.12 -16.48 -11.17
N HIS A 36 -0.91 -16.70 -10.65
CA HIS A 36 -0.69 -17.20 -9.30
C HIS A 36 -0.69 -16.04 -8.31
N ASP A 37 -1.17 -16.27 -7.09
CA ASP A 37 -0.94 -15.35 -5.99
C ASP A 37 0.56 -15.31 -5.58
N PRO A 38 1.00 -14.35 -4.75
CA PRO A 38 2.42 -14.22 -4.38
C PRO A 38 3.05 -15.49 -3.78
N VAL A 39 2.30 -16.29 -3.03
CA VAL A 39 2.77 -17.51 -2.36
C VAL A 39 2.75 -18.70 -3.32
N GLN A 40 1.67 -18.89 -4.08
CA GLN A 40 1.54 -19.92 -5.11
C GLN A 40 2.67 -19.88 -6.14
N ARG A 41 3.19 -18.68 -6.46
CA ARG A 41 4.28 -18.50 -7.43
C ARG A 41 5.56 -19.24 -7.07
N VAL A 42 5.84 -19.36 -5.78
CA VAL A 42 7.09 -19.92 -5.27
C VAL A 42 6.87 -21.24 -4.54
N PHE A 43 5.62 -21.60 -4.25
CA PHE A 43 5.27 -22.82 -3.54
C PHE A 43 5.88 -24.10 -4.10
N VAL A 44 5.72 -24.36 -5.40
CA VAL A 44 6.22 -25.60 -6.03
C VAL A 44 7.74 -25.74 -5.84
N VAL A 45 8.46 -24.63 -5.99
CA VAL A 45 9.91 -24.59 -5.83
C VAL A 45 10.32 -24.73 -4.36
N GLU A 46 9.66 -24.02 -3.45
CA GLU A 46 9.97 -24.11 -2.02
C GLU A 46 9.65 -25.49 -1.44
N LEU A 47 8.56 -26.12 -1.89
CA LEU A 47 8.26 -27.51 -1.56
C LEU A 47 9.34 -28.47 -2.06
N ALA A 48 9.83 -28.29 -3.29
CA ALA A 48 10.93 -29.09 -3.82
C ALA A 48 12.23 -28.92 -3.02
N ARG A 49 12.51 -27.71 -2.51
CA ARG A 49 13.66 -27.41 -1.65
C ARG A 49 13.53 -28.01 -0.25
N VAL A 50 12.33 -27.99 0.34
CA VAL A 50 12.04 -28.66 1.62
C VAL A 50 12.21 -30.16 1.48
N LEU A 51 11.67 -30.77 0.42
CA LEU A 51 11.86 -32.19 0.14
C LEU A 51 13.34 -32.55 -0.06
N ALA A 52 14.08 -31.73 -0.81
CA ALA A 52 15.53 -31.93 -0.99
C ALA A 52 16.29 -31.91 0.34
N TRP A 53 15.96 -30.98 1.23
CA TRP A 53 16.59 -30.86 2.53
C TRP A 53 16.29 -32.09 3.39
N ARG A 54 15.04 -32.57 3.35
CA ARG A 54 14.63 -33.78 4.08
C ARG A 54 15.39 -35.01 3.59
N GLU A 55 15.52 -35.19 2.29
CA GLU A 55 16.30 -36.28 1.71
C GLU A 55 17.80 -36.19 2.08
N ASN A 56 18.33 -34.98 2.23
CA ASN A 56 19.70 -34.78 2.69
C ASN A 56 19.92 -35.20 4.14
N LEU A 57 18.94 -35.05 5.02
CA LEU A 57 19.00 -35.64 6.36
C LEU A 57 19.09 -37.18 6.32
N ALA A 58 18.59 -37.80 5.24
CA ALA A 58 18.74 -39.23 4.97
C ALA A 58 19.99 -39.59 4.14
N GLY A 59 20.85 -38.61 3.82
CA GLY A 59 22.11 -38.83 3.11
C GLY A 59 22.03 -38.76 1.57
N ALA A 60 20.99 -38.15 0.99
CA ALA A 60 20.81 -38.09 -0.47
C ALA A 60 21.86 -37.24 -1.21
N GLY A 61 22.53 -36.29 -0.55
CA GLY A 61 23.60 -35.48 -1.15
C GLY A 61 23.15 -34.52 -2.25
N ILE A 62 21.88 -34.12 -2.25
CA ILE A 62 21.31 -33.15 -3.18
C ILE A 62 21.90 -31.77 -2.90
N ALA A 63 22.44 -31.10 -3.91
CA ALA A 63 23.03 -29.78 -3.79
C ALA A 63 22.19 -28.67 -4.44
N GLU A 64 21.41 -29.02 -5.47
CA GLU A 64 20.67 -28.03 -6.27
C GLU A 64 19.28 -28.53 -6.67
N VAL A 65 18.32 -27.62 -6.68
CA VAL A 65 16.99 -27.77 -7.30
C VAL A 65 16.92 -26.88 -8.55
N ARG A 66 16.61 -27.46 -9.70
CA ARG A 66 16.30 -26.72 -10.94
C ARG A 66 14.86 -26.94 -11.34
N TYR A 67 14.32 -25.99 -12.08
CA TYR A 67 12.97 -26.13 -12.62
C TYR A 67 12.83 -25.49 -14.00
N GLU A 68 11.93 -26.03 -14.80
CA GLU A 68 11.32 -25.38 -15.94
C GLU A 68 9.82 -25.29 -15.71
N VAL A 69 9.18 -24.25 -16.22
CA VAL A 69 7.74 -24.06 -16.10
C VAL A 69 7.18 -23.48 -17.38
N ARG A 70 6.02 -23.99 -17.77
CA ARG A 70 5.26 -23.51 -18.92
C ARG A 70 3.82 -23.35 -18.47
N CYS A 71 3.27 -22.17 -18.68
CA CYS A 71 1.85 -21.92 -18.49
C CYS A 71 1.23 -21.47 -19.81
N ASP A 72 0.05 -21.98 -20.11
CA ASP A 72 -0.71 -21.58 -21.30
C ASP A 72 -1.62 -20.37 -21.02
N GLU A 73 -2.33 -19.90 -22.05
CA GLU A 73 -3.27 -18.78 -21.97
C GLU A 73 -4.48 -19.06 -21.06
N SER A 74 -4.78 -20.34 -20.79
CA SER A 74 -5.83 -20.72 -19.84
C SER A 74 -5.38 -20.57 -18.39
N GLY A 75 -4.05 -20.53 -18.16
CA GLY A 75 -3.42 -20.53 -16.86
C GLY A 75 -3.10 -21.94 -16.33
N ALA A 76 -3.27 -22.99 -17.14
CA ALA A 76 -2.79 -24.32 -16.80
C ALA A 76 -1.26 -24.34 -16.87
N CYS A 77 -0.62 -25.04 -15.94
CA CYS A 77 0.84 -25.01 -15.82
C CYS A 77 1.43 -26.42 -15.69
N VAL A 78 2.58 -26.59 -16.34
CA VAL A 78 3.44 -27.77 -16.23
C VAL A 78 4.78 -27.31 -15.66
N TRP A 79 5.19 -27.92 -14.56
CA TRP A 79 6.53 -27.79 -14.00
C TRP A 79 7.34 -29.03 -14.30
N MET A 80 8.62 -28.85 -14.57
CA MET A 80 9.61 -29.93 -14.61
C MET A 80 10.65 -29.65 -13.55
N LEU A 81 10.61 -30.39 -12.44
CA LEU A 81 11.51 -30.23 -11.30
C LEU A 81 12.67 -31.20 -11.41
N ARG A 82 13.88 -30.74 -11.12
CA ARG A 82 15.11 -31.54 -11.13
C ARG A 82 15.89 -31.31 -9.86
N TRP A 83 16.34 -32.39 -9.23
CA TRP A 83 17.24 -32.36 -8.09
C TRP A 83 18.60 -32.87 -8.57
N LEU A 84 19.65 -32.10 -8.31
CA LEU A 84 21.01 -32.39 -8.75
C LEU A 84 21.93 -32.54 -7.54
N ASP A 85 22.91 -33.42 -7.63
CA ASP A 85 23.98 -33.53 -6.64
C ASP A 85 25.03 -32.42 -6.78
N ALA A 86 26.06 -32.45 -5.93
CA ALA A 86 27.16 -31.47 -5.95
C ALA A 86 27.98 -31.48 -7.25
N GLN A 87 27.92 -32.56 -8.04
CA GLN A 87 28.57 -32.67 -9.34
C GLN A 87 27.66 -32.22 -10.49
N GLY A 88 26.43 -31.79 -10.17
CA GLY A 88 25.40 -31.42 -11.13
C GLY A 88 24.76 -32.63 -11.82
N ALA A 89 25.01 -33.86 -11.33
CA ALA A 89 24.37 -35.04 -11.86
C ALA A 89 22.93 -35.13 -11.37
N LEU A 90 22.04 -35.60 -12.25
CA LEU A 90 20.61 -35.70 -11.97
C LEU A 90 20.35 -36.78 -10.92
N TRP A 91 19.91 -36.35 -9.73
CA TRP A 91 19.41 -37.25 -8.69
C TRP A 91 17.97 -37.67 -8.98
N ARG A 92 17.12 -36.72 -9.40
CA ARG A 92 15.70 -36.97 -9.72
C ARG A 92 15.11 -35.92 -10.65
N GLU A 93 14.15 -36.33 -11.46
CA GLU A 93 13.30 -35.44 -12.27
C GLU A 93 11.83 -35.80 -12.07
N ILE A 94 10.97 -34.82 -11.82
CA ILE A 94 9.52 -35.00 -11.64
C ILE A 94 8.75 -33.94 -12.44
N PRO A 95 7.83 -34.34 -13.34
CA PRO A 95 6.83 -33.44 -13.89
C PRO A 95 5.69 -33.21 -12.90
N LEU A 96 5.19 -31.98 -12.83
CA LEU A 96 4.02 -31.62 -12.04
C LEU A 96 3.05 -30.81 -12.91
N PHE A 97 1.75 -31.11 -12.79
CA PHE A 97 0.74 -30.48 -13.63
C PHE A 97 -0.49 -30.08 -12.82
N TYR A 98 -1.00 -28.89 -13.07
CA TYR A 98 -2.33 -28.49 -12.60
C TYR A 98 -3.04 -27.61 -13.62
N ALA A 99 -4.36 -27.73 -13.62
CA ALA A 99 -5.23 -26.87 -14.42
C ALA A 99 -5.41 -25.51 -13.73
N ALA A 100 -5.71 -24.47 -14.51
CA ALA A 100 -5.93 -23.12 -13.98
C ALA A 100 -6.99 -23.03 -12.84
N PRO A 101 -8.12 -23.76 -12.89
CA PRO A 101 -9.13 -23.71 -11.82
C PRO A 101 -8.58 -24.14 -10.46
N THR A 102 -7.56 -25.00 -10.42
CA THR A 102 -6.92 -25.44 -9.18
C THR A 102 -6.33 -24.26 -8.41
N LEU A 103 -5.88 -23.20 -9.09
CA LEU A 103 -5.36 -21.99 -8.44
C LEU A 103 -6.40 -21.28 -7.59
N ALA A 104 -7.69 -21.39 -7.94
CA ALA A 104 -8.78 -20.75 -7.23
C ALA A 104 -9.27 -21.56 -6.02
N ASP A 105 -8.88 -22.83 -5.90
CA ASP A 105 -9.33 -23.76 -4.85
C ASP A 105 -8.66 -23.51 -3.48
N GLY A 106 -7.78 -22.50 -3.39
CA GLY A 106 -7.09 -22.13 -2.16
C GLY A 106 -6.19 -23.27 -1.68
N ALA A 107 -6.55 -23.91 -0.56
CA ALA A 107 -5.81 -25.04 0.03
C ALA A 107 -5.68 -26.25 -0.91
N GLY A 108 -6.66 -26.47 -1.81
CA GLY A 108 -6.64 -27.60 -2.74
C GLY A 108 -5.41 -27.61 -3.64
N PHE A 109 -4.98 -26.45 -4.13
CA PHE A 109 -3.74 -26.31 -4.92
C PHE A 109 -2.52 -26.87 -4.20
N TYR A 110 -2.34 -26.49 -2.93
CA TYR A 110 -1.17 -26.86 -2.15
C TYR A 110 -1.15 -28.36 -1.87
N ARG A 111 -2.30 -28.92 -1.49
CA ARG A 111 -2.45 -30.35 -1.20
C ARG A 111 -2.25 -31.22 -2.44
N GLU A 112 -2.86 -30.84 -3.55
CA GLU A 112 -2.74 -31.56 -4.83
C GLU A 112 -1.28 -31.57 -5.32
N THR A 113 -0.61 -30.42 -5.26
CA THR A 113 0.81 -30.31 -5.63
C THR A 113 1.69 -31.21 -4.76
N VAL A 114 1.46 -31.24 -3.44
CA VAL A 114 2.17 -32.16 -2.53
C VAL A 114 1.87 -33.61 -2.86
N ALA A 115 0.61 -33.97 -3.08
CA ALA A 115 0.21 -35.33 -3.41
C ALA A 115 0.88 -35.83 -4.71
N GLN A 116 0.94 -34.99 -5.74
CA GLN A 116 1.64 -35.31 -6.99
C GLN A 116 3.14 -35.55 -6.77
N LEU A 117 3.82 -34.71 -5.98
CA LEU A 117 5.24 -34.92 -5.68
C LEU A 117 5.46 -36.18 -4.86
N LEU A 118 4.65 -36.41 -3.83
CA LEU A 118 4.77 -37.56 -2.93
C LEU A 118 4.32 -38.89 -3.56
N ALA A 119 3.64 -38.87 -4.71
CA ALA A 119 3.39 -40.07 -5.50
C ALA A 119 4.68 -40.70 -6.04
N HIS A 120 5.80 -39.97 -6.02
CA HIS A 120 7.13 -40.48 -6.30
C HIS A 120 7.81 -41.00 -5.02
N ARG A 121 8.83 -41.86 -5.17
CA ARG A 121 9.48 -42.51 -4.03
C ARG A 121 10.40 -41.56 -3.27
N TRP A 122 9.95 -40.99 -2.16
CA TRP A 122 10.80 -40.26 -1.21
C TRP A 122 11.27 -41.19 -0.08
N THR A 123 12.32 -40.80 0.65
CA THR A 123 12.65 -41.45 1.93
C THR A 123 11.41 -41.34 2.81
N GLY A 124 10.95 -42.48 3.34
CA GLY A 124 9.60 -42.62 3.87
C GLY A 124 9.30 -41.57 4.93
N PHE A 125 8.18 -40.84 4.74
CA PHE A 125 7.28 -40.57 5.86
C PHE A 125 6.77 -41.95 6.30
N ASP A 126 7.58 -42.70 7.04
CA ASP A 126 7.02 -43.83 7.76
C ASP A 126 6.11 -43.16 8.78
N ALA A 127 4.80 -43.16 8.51
CA ALA A 127 3.83 -43.11 9.57
C ALA A 127 4.25 -44.26 10.47
N ASP A 128 4.94 -43.96 11.57
CA ASP A 128 5.19 -44.94 12.58
C ASP A 128 3.80 -45.38 13.00
N ALA A 129 3.36 -46.53 12.48
CA ALA A 129 2.01 -47.03 12.67
C ALA A 129 1.73 -47.15 14.18
N ASP A 130 2.80 -47.35 14.96
CA ASP A 130 2.77 -47.34 16.42
C ASP A 130 2.68 -45.93 17.02
N ALA A 131 3.24 -44.88 16.41
CA ALA A 131 3.07 -43.49 16.87
C ALA A 131 1.66 -42.94 16.54
N ALA A 132 1.16 -43.21 15.33
CA ALA A 132 -0.22 -42.87 14.94
C ALA A 132 -1.26 -43.62 15.80
N ALA A 133 -0.97 -44.86 16.21
CA ALA A 133 -1.80 -45.61 17.16
C ALA A 133 -1.66 -45.12 18.61
N ARG A 134 -0.55 -44.47 18.98
CA ARG A 134 -0.28 -43.96 20.35
C ARG A 134 -0.77 -42.53 20.59
N ALA A 135 -1.07 -41.76 19.55
CA ALA A 135 -1.58 -40.39 19.65
C ALA A 135 -3.08 -40.32 19.28
N PRO A 136 -4.01 -40.67 20.19
CA PRO A 136 -5.46 -40.59 19.94
C PRO A 136 -5.96 -39.18 19.57
N ASN A 137 -5.09 -38.15 19.70
CA ASN A 137 -5.36 -36.74 19.43
C ASN A 137 -4.40 -36.12 18.38
N ALA A 138 -3.79 -36.88 17.48
CA ALA A 138 -2.81 -36.35 16.50
C ALA A 138 -3.29 -35.08 15.75
N ALA A 139 -4.58 -35.01 15.43
CA ALA A 139 -5.23 -33.83 14.85
C ALA A 139 -5.15 -32.57 15.72
N GLN A 140 -5.41 -32.73 17.01
CA GLN A 140 -5.36 -31.68 18.02
C GLN A 140 -3.91 -31.30 18.29
N THR A 141 -3.00 -32.29 18.32
CA THR A 141 -1.56 -32.06 18.46
C THR A 141 -0.99 -31.26 17.29
N LEU A 142 -1.47 -31.47 16.05
CA LEU A 142 -1.05 -30.69 14.89
C LEU A 142 -1.57 -29.25 14.96
N ASP A 143 -2.85 -29.04 15.33
CA ASP A 143 -3.41 -27.70 15.49
C ASP A 143 -2.68 -26.93 16.60
N GLU A 144 -2.52 -27.51 17.79
CA GLU A 144 -1.76 -26.94 18.91
C GLU A 144 -0.33 -26.59 18.50
N ALA A 145 0.40 -27.51 17.85
CA ALA A 145 1.78 -27.25 17.41
C ALA A 145 1.88 -26.12 16.37
N PHE A 146 0.95 -26.06 15.42
CA PHE A 146 0.89 -24.96 14.45
C PHE A 146 0.69 -23.61 15.14
N TRP A 147 -0.30 -23.51 16.03
CA TRP A 147 -0.61 -22.25 16.70
C TRP A 147 0.46 -21.85 17.73
N ASP A 148 1.09 -22.81 18.38
CA ASP A 148 2.26 -22.59 19.23
C ASP A 148 3.41 -21.99 18.41
N GLY A 149 3.74 -22.60 17.27
CA GLY A 149 4.76 -22.06 16.36
C GLY A 149 4.43 -20.66 15.85
N LEU A 150 3.18 -20.40 15.48
CA LEU A 150 2.72 -19.08 15.03
C LEU A 150 2.72 -18.04 16.17
N GLY A 151 2.45 -18.47 17.40
CA GLY A 151 2.44 -17.66 18.60
C GLY A 151 3.82 -17.14 19.01
N GLN A 152 4.90 -17.76 18.53
CA GLN A 152 6.28 -17.35 18.79
C GLN A 152 6.74 -16.13 17.97
N MET A 153 5.80 -15.32 17.46
CA MET A 153 6.12 -14.09 16.75
C MET A 153 6.91 -13.13 17.64
N GLY A 154 8.13 -12.80 17.21
CA GLY A 154 8.96 -11.79 17.85
C GLY A 154 8.51 -10.38 17.52
N ILE A 155 9.03 -9.41 18.28
CA ILE A 155 8.75 -7.98 18.10
C ILE A 155 9.15 -7.47 16.71
N SER A 156 10.23 -8.03 16.15
CA SER A 156 10.61 -7.83 14.76
C SER A 156 10.54 -9.14 13.99
N ARG A 157 10.44 -9.01 12.67
CA ARG A 157 10.61 -10.08 11.69
C ARG A 157 11.90 -10.83 11.92
N MET A 158 13.02 -10.12 12.05
CA MET A 158 14.35 -10.71 12.22
C MET A 158 14.49 -11.41 13.58
N ALA A 159 13.85 -10.91 14.64
CA ALA A 159 13.75 -11.64 15.90
C ALA A 159 12.99 -12.96 15.74
N THR A 160 11.89 -12.96 15.01
CA THR A 160 11.14 -14.18 14.69
C THR A 160 12.00 -15.14 13.87
N VAL A 161 12.70 -14.65 12.84
CA VAL A 161 13.59 -15.47 11.98
C VAL A 161 14.72 -16.11 12.80
N ARG A 162 15.35 -15.38 13.72
CA ARG A 162 16.36 -15.97 14.61
C ARG A 162 15.81 -17.10 15.46
N ALA A 163 14.60 -16.95 16.00
CA ALA A 163 13.95 -18.03 16.75
C ALA A 163 13.76 -19.27 15.86
N VAL A 164 13.34 -19.09 14.60
CA VAL A 164 13.24 -20.19 13.63
C VAL A 164 14.60 -20.82 13.32
N ILE A 165 15.66 -20.03 13.16
CA ILE A 165 17.02 -20.54 12.90
C ILE A 165 17.51 -21.40 14.08
N ALA A 166 17.27 -20.94 15.32
CA ALA A 166 17.62 -21.70 16.52
C ALA A 166 16.84 -23.02 16.60
N ASP A 167 15.56 -22.98 16.25
CA ASP A 167 14.65 -24.12 16.31
C ASP A 167 14.75 -25.08 15.11
N GLU A 168 15.44 -24.72 14.03
CA GLU A 168 15.61 -25.60 12.86
C GLU A 168 16.26 -26.93 13.23
N SER A 169 17.15 -26.91 14.23
CA SER A 169 17.78 -28.11 14.80
C SER A 169 16.80 -29.05 15.51
N ALA A 170 15.61 -28.58 15.89
CA ALA A 170 14.56 -29.41 16.48
C ALA A 170 13.82 -30.26 15.44
N VAL A 171 13.91 -29.92 14.14
CA VAL A 171 13.33 -30.71 13.04
C VAL A 171 14.32 -31.81 12.60
N THR A 172 14.81 -32.60 13.56
CA THR A 172 15.74 -33.71 13.29
C THR A 172 15.03 -35.01 12.95
N ASP A 173 13.82 -35.20 13.46
CA ASP A 173 12.97 -36.33 13.06
C ASP A 173 12.08 -35.94 11.88
N LEU A 174 12.40 -36.48 10.70
CA LEU A 174 11.64 -36.32 9.46
C LEU A 174 10.19 -36.81 9.54
N ARG A 175 9.82 -37.52 10.61
CA ARG A 175 8.52 -38.14 10.83
C ARG A 175 7.66 -37.38 11.84
N ASP A 176 8.21 -36.38 12.55
CA ASP A 176 7.45 -35.61 13.52
C ASP A 176 6.53 -34.59 12.84
N THR A 177 5.27 -34.98 12.68
CA THR A 177 4.22 -34.11 12.11
C THR A 177 3.93 -32.87 12.96
N ALA A 178 4.13 -32.91 14.27
CA ALA A 178 3.96 -31.77 15.15
C ALA A 178 5.11 -30.77 14.98
N ALA A 179 6.35 -31.25 14.85
CA ALA A 179 7.50 -30.40 14.53
C ALA A 179 7.34 -29.73 13.15
N ALA A 180 6.87 -30.46 12.14
CA ALA A 180 6.55 -29.90 10.83
C ALA A 180 5.46 -28.82 10.90
N ALA A 181 4.38 -29.05 11.66
CA ALA A 181 3.32 -28.07 11.87
C ALA A 181 3.79 -26.83 12.64
N ARG A 182 4.64 -27.01 13.66
CA ARG A 182 5.28 -25.92 14.40
C ARG A 182 6.17 -25.07 13.50
N MET A 183 7.03 -25.69 12.69
CA MET A 183 7.86 -25.01 11.69
C MET A 183 7.00 -24.24 10.69
N ALA A 184 5.86 -24.80 10.26
CA ALA A 184 4.92 -24.08 9.40
C ALA A 184 4.37 -22.81 10.08
N GLY A 185 3.93 -22.91 11.34
CA GLY A 185 3.46 -21.75 12.12
C GLY A 185 4.55 -20.68 12.28
N GLN A 186 5.77 -21.10 12.64
CA GLN A 186 6.92 -20.21 12.81
C GLN A 186 7.28 -19.45 11.53
N LEU A 187 7.37 -20.15 10.38
CA LEU A 187 7.67 -19.51 9.10
C LEU A 187 6.56 -18.55 8.65
N LEU A 188 5.30 -18.87 8.94
CA LEU A 188 4.17 -17.95 8.67
C LEU A 188 4.20 -16.74 9.60
N ALA A 189 4.62 -16.88 10.85
CA ALA A 189 4.84 -15.75 11.77
C ALA A 189 5.89 -14.78 11.20
N CYS A 190 6.98 -15.30 10.64
CA CYS A 190 7.99 -14.46 9.97
C CYS A 190 7.44 -13.63 8.79
N ALA A 191 6.33 -14.05 8.17
CA ALA A 191 5.72 -13.34 7.05
C ALA A 191 4.67 -12.29 7.48
N VAL A 192 4.24 -12.28 8.75
CA VAL A 192 3.23 -11.33 9.28
C VAL A 192 3.66 -9.86 9.22
N PRO A 193 4.91 -9.48 9.58
CA PRO A 193 5.34 -8.08 9.53
C PRO A 193 5.32 -7.46 8.12
N GLY A 194 5.21 -8.26 7.05
CA GLY A 194 5.08 -7.80 5.65
C GLY A 194 3.74 -7.15 5.28
N GLN A 195 2.84 -6.93 6.24
CA GLN A 195 1.50 -6.41 5.95
C GLN A 195 1.48 -4.97 5.42
N ALA A 196 2.54 -4.18 5.67
CA ALA A 196 2.76 -2.85 5.13
C ALA A 196 3.06 -2.83 3.62
N SER A 197 3.96 -3.72 3.20
CA SER A 197 4.40 -3.90 1.81
C SER A 197 5.09 -5.26 1.75
N MET A 198 4.63 -6.12 0.86
CA MET A 198 5.23 -7.44 0.68
C MET A 198 6.63 -7.32 0.06
N LEU A 199 7.59 -8.05 0.64
CA LEU A 199 8.92 -8.31 0.09
C LEU A 199 9.01 -9.76 -0.42
N THR A 200 10.07 -10.07 -1.16
CA THR A 200 10.35 -11.42 -1.66
C THR A 200 10.38 -12.44 -0.51
N LEU A 201 11.02 -12.08 0.61
CA LEU A 201 11.13 -12.96 1.77
C LEU A 201 9.75 -13.40 2.28
N ASP A 202 8.76 -12.51 2.33
CA ASP A 202 7.43 -12.80 2.90
C ASP A 202 6.73 -13.93 2.15
N SER A 203 6.71 -13.85 0.82
CA SER A 203 6.10 -14.88 -0.03
C SER A 203 6.89 -16.18 -0.01
N THR A 204 8.23 -16.11 0.09
CA THR A 204 9.09 -17.30 0.24
C THR A 204 8.82 -18.03 1.55
N LEU A 205 8.80 -17.32 2.69
CA LEU A 205 8.56 -17.92 4.00
C LEU A 205 7.14 -18.44 4.13
N ALA A 206 6.14 -17.71 3.62
CA ALA A 206 4.77 -18.20 3.61
C ALA A 206 4.59 -19.46 2.73
N ALA A 207 5.28 -19.54 1.59
CA ALA A 207 5.26 -20.73 0.74
C ALA A 207 5.97 -21.93 1.37
N ARG A 208 7.11 -21.70 2.03
CA ARG A 208 7.85 -22.73 2.76
C ARG A 208 7.06 -23.22 3.98
N GLY A 209 6.41 -22.31 4.70
CA GLY A 209 5.47 -22.65 5.77
C GLY A 209 4.28 -23.46 5.26
N ALA A 210 3.70 -23.08 4.11
CA ALA A 210 2.64 -23.86 3.46
C ALA A 210 3.13 -25.26 3.04
N ALA A 211 4.39 -25.40 2.63
CA ALA A 211 4.97 -26.70 2.26
C ALA A 211 5.06 -27.61 3.48
N TRP A 212 5.60 -27.11 4.60
CA TRP A 212 5.62 -27.83 5.87
C TRP A 212 4.23 -28.20 6.37
N LEU A 213 3.26 -27.28 6.28
CA LEU A 213 1.88 -27.54 6.68
C LEU A 213 1.25 -28.65 5.82
N ALA A 214 1.40 -28.61 4.50
CA ALA A 214 0.85 -29.62 3.62
C ALA A 214 1.54 -30.99 3.78
N LEU A 215 2.85 -31.02 4.06
CA LEU A 215 3.57 -32.25 4.40
C LEU A 215 3.07 -32.84 5.72
N ALA A 216 2.88 -32.01 6.75
CA ALA A 216 2.35 -32.44 8.05
C ALA A 216 0.91 -33.00 7.92
N GLU A 217 0.05 -32.32 7.16
CA GLU A 217 -1.31 -32.81 6.87
C GLU A 217 -1.30 -34.13 6.10
N HIS A 218 -0.49 -34.23 5.04
CA HIS A 218 -0.41 -35.45 4.24
C HIS A 218 0.05 -36.66 5.08
N ALA A 219 1.04 -36.44 5.96
CA ALA A 219 1.53 -37.47 6.87
C ALA A 219 0.49 -37.87 7.93
N ALA A 220 -0.30 -36.91 8.42
CA ALA A 220 -1.39 -37.18 9.36
C ALA A 220 -2.57 -37.89 8.68
N ASP A 221 -2.90 -37.56 7.43
CA ASP A 221 -4.00 -38.15 6.65
C ASP A 221 -3.74 -39.60 6.23
N ALA A 222 -2.47 -40.03 6.19
CA ALA A 222 -2.11 -41.44 5.98
C ALA A 222 -2.56 -42.36 7.14
N ALA A 223 -3.01 -41.79 8.28
CA ALA A 223 -3.67 -42.52 9.37
C ALA A 223 -5.20 -42.60 9.12
N PRO A 224 -5.75 -43.78 8.78
CA PRO A 224 -7.10 -43.90 8.23
C PRO A 224 -8.17 -43.73 9.32
N ALA A 225 -8.89 -42.59 9.30
CA ALA A 225 -10.18 -42.44 9.96
C ALA A 225 -11.21 -41.79 9.02
N ALA A 226 -11.87 -42.65 8.23
CA ALA A 226 -13.13 -42.48 7.51
C ALA A 226 -13.71 -41.05 7.35
N GLY A 227 -13.36 -40.40 6.24
CA GLY A 227 -14.32 -39.62 5.43
C GLY A 227 -14.84 -38.30 5.99
N LYS A 228 -14.28 -37.74 7.08
CA LYS A 228 -14.60 -36.37 7.50
C LYS A 228 -13.43 -35.43 7.15
N PRO A 229 -13.65 -34.39 6.32
CA PRO A 229 -12.63 -33.37 6.13
C PRO A 229 -12.32 -32.70 7.48
N PHE A 230 -11.03 -32.52 7.78
CA PHE A 230 -10.59 -31.82 8.98
C PHE A 230 -11.08 -30.36 8.96
N ALA A 231 -12.20 -30.06 9.60
CA ALA A 231 -12.66 -28.68 9.79
C ALA A 231 -11.57 -27.81 10.46
N ALA A 232 -10.77 -28.40 11.36
CA ALA A 232 -9.61 -27.75 11.98
C ALA A 232 -8.49 -27.37 10.98
N SER A 233 -8.36 -28.08 9.85
CA SER A 233 -7.37 -27.73 8.81
C SER A 233 -7.66 -26.39 8.15
N TRP A 234 -8.92 -25.99 8.08
CA TRP A 234 -9.33 -24.81 7.31
C TRP A 234 -8.85 -23.50 7.94
N ARG A 235 -8.75 -23.44 9.29
CA ARG A 235 -8.11 -22.30 9.97
C ARG A 235 -6.62 -22.22 9.66
N ARG A 236 -5.98 -23.40 9.61
CA ARG A 236 -4.61 -23.67 9.13
C ARG A 236 -4.27 -22.84 7.89
N TRP A 237 -5.05 -23.17 6.87
CA TRP A 237 -4.92 -22.64 5.52
C TRP A 237 -5.42 -21.22 5.35
N ALA A 238 -6.38 -20.76 6.17
CA ALA A 238 -6.82 -19.38 6.16
C ALA A 238 -5.66 -18.41 6.46
N VAL A 239 -4.74 -18.77 7.37
CA VAL A 239 -3.50 -18.01 7.65
C VAL A 239 -2.65 -17.89 6.39
N VAL A 240 -2.38 -19.02 5.72
CA VAL A 240 -1.59 -19.07 4.47
C VAL A 240 -2.24 -18.20 3.39
N LEU A 241 -3.55 -18.34 3.17
CA LEU A 241 -4.27 -17.58 2.15
C LEU A 241 -4.30 -16.08 2.46
N TRP A 242 -4.40 -15.68 3.73
CA TRP A 242 -4.32 -14.28 4.09
C TRP A 242 -2.95 -13.67 3.78
N LEU A 243 -1.87 -14.38 4.11
CA LEU A 243 -0.50 -13.96 3.80
C LEU A 243 -0.25 -13.96 2.28
N ALA A 244 -0.92 -14.85 1.54
CA ALA A 244 -1.00 -14.85 0.08
C ALA A 244 -1.89 -13.72 -0.49
N ARG A 245 -2.38 -12.80 0.35
CA ARG A 245 -3.29 -11.70 0.01
C ARG A 245 -4.67 -12.13 -0.49
N ARG A 246 -5.04 -13.41 -0.40
CA ARG A 246 -6.36 -13.97 -0.74
C ARG A 246 -7.36 -13.84 0.42
N GLN A 247 -7.57 -12.61 0.90
CA GLN A 247 -8.33 -12.36 2.13
C GLN A 247 -9.76 -12.92 2.08
N ALA A 248 -10.45 -12.79 0.96
CA ALA A 248 -11.82 -13.27 0.82
C ALA A 248 -11.92 -14.79 0.97
N GLN A 249 -10.97 -15.52 0.37
CA GLN A 249 -10.88 -16.97 0.51
C GLN A 249 -10.45 -17.40 1.91
N ALA A 250 -9.50 -16.68 2.51
CA ALA A 250 -9.07 -16.92 3.89
C ALA A 250 -10.23 -16.83 4.88
N MET A 251 -11.03 -15.75 4.82
CA MET A 251 -12.21 -15.58 5.67
C MET A 251 -13.26 -16.66 5.42
N LYS A 252 -13.50 -17.03 4.14
CA LYS A 252 -14.39 -18.15 3.80
C LYS A 252 -13.94 -19.44 4.49
N MET A 253 -12.66 -19.80 4.37
CA MET A 253 -12.11 -21.01 4.99
C MET A 253 -12.20 -20.96 6.53
N TRP A 254 -11.93 -19.80 7.13
CA TRP A 254 -12.06 -19.61 8.57
C TRP A 254 -13.47 -19.90 9.08
N HIS A 255 -14.49 -19.40 8.36
CA HIS A 255 -15.88 -19.60 8.73
C HIS A 255 -16.37 -21.03 8.53
N LEU A 256 -15.92 -21.68 7.46
CA LEU A 256 -16.23 -23.08 7.23
C LEU A 256 -15.75 -23.96 8.41
N ALA A 257 -14.67 -23.56 9.11
CA ALA A 257 -14.13 -24.29 10.26
C ALA A 257 -15.04 -24.29 11.51
N GLY A 258 -16.12 -23.50 11.51
CA GLY A 258 -17.03 -23.33 12.65
C GLY A 258 -16.51 -22.33 13.70
N SER A 259 -17.26 -22.16 14.79
CA SER A 259 -16.88 -21.26 15.89
C SER A 259 -15.56 -21.70 16.53
N PRO A 260 -14.63 -20.77 16.83
CA PRO A 260 -13.47 -21.10 17.66
C PRO A 260 -13.95 -21.56 19.05
N PRO A 261 -13.18 -22.40 19.75
CA PRO A 261 -13.38 -22.56 21.18
C PRO A 261 -13.24 -21.19 21.86
N ASP A 262 -14.22 -20.83 22.68
CA ASP A 262 -14.18 -19.62 23.50
C ASP A 262 -13.08 -19.77 24.57
N ALA A 263 -11.92 -19.15 24.34
CA ALA A 263 -10.92 -18.92 25.39
C ALA A 263 -9.96 -17.80 24.99
N PHE A 264 -10.17 -16.60 25.53
CA PHE A 264 -9.08 -15.63 25.68
C PHE A 264 -8.19 -16.12 26.83
N ALA A 265 -7.17 -16.91 26.51
CA ALA A 265 -6.11 -17.28 27.43
C ALA A 265 -4.85 -16.42 27.18
N THR A 266 -3.93 -16.37 28.13
CA THR A 266 -2.70 -15.54 28.09
C THR A 266 -1.52 -16.22 27.36
N THR A 267 -1.70 -17.41 26.81
CA THR A 267 -0.63 -18.15 26.12
C THR A 267 -0.32 -17.55 24.74
N ALA A 268 0.90 -17.75 24.24
CA ALA A 268 1.31 -17.31 22.89
C ALA A 268 0.39 -17.87 21.79
N GLU A 269 -0.01 -19.14 21.92
CA GLU A 269 -1.03 -19.77 21.09
C GLU A 269 -2.37 -19.00 21.11
N ALA A 270 -2.88 -18.66 22.31
CA ALA A 270 -4.16 -17.99 22.44
C ALA A 270 -4.12 -16.57 21.88
N GLN A 271 -2.99 -15.88 21.99
CA GLN A 271 -2.77 -14.58 21.36
C GLN A 271 -2.80 -14.67 19.83
N ALA A 272 -2.12 -15.66 19.24
CA ALA A 272 -2.15 -15.89 17.80
C ALA A 272 -3.57 -16.25 17.33
N ARG A 273 -4.24 -17.20 18.00
CA ARG A 273 -5.63 -17.55 17.70
C ARG A 273 -6.55 -16.34 17.82
N GLY A 274 -6.39 -15.51 18.85
CA GLY A 274 -7.15 -14.28 19.08
C GLY A 274 -6.95 -13.25 17.96
N TRP A 275 -5.70 -13.01 17.54
CA TRP A 275 -5.38 -12.11 16.44
C TRP A 275 -6.02 -12.57 15.13
N TRP A 276 -5.86 -13.84 14.78
CA TRP A 276 -6.44 -14.40 13.55
C TRP A 276 -7.96 -14.48 13.61
N GLN A 277 -8.52 -14.80 14.78
CA GLN A 277 -9.95 -14.72 15.03
C GLN A 277 -10.45 -13.29 14.81
N PHE A 278 -9.75 -12.27 15.31
CA PHE A 278 -10.12 -10.88 15.08
C PHE A 278 -10.05 -10.50 13.59
N VAL A 279 -8.95 -10.80 12.92
CA VAL A 279 -8.71 -10.38 11.53
C VAL A 279 -9.59 -11.13 10.53
N LEU A 280 -9.85 -12.42 10.75
CA LEU A 280 -10.63 -13.27 9.85
C LEU A 280 -12.10 -13.39 10.22
N THR A 281 -12.48 -12.98 11.44
CA THR A 281 -13.88 -12.92 11.82
C THR A 281 -14.37 -11.49 11.73
N PRO A 282 -15.39 -11.26 10.88
CA PRO A 282 -15.96 -9.96 10.68
C PRO A 282 -16.77 -9.49 11.88
N ARG A 283 -17.09 -8.20 11.91
CA ARG A 283 -18.01 -7.65 12.89
C ARG A 283 -19.39 -8.28 12.70
N GLN A 284 -19.96 -8.87 13.76
CA GLN A 284 -21.40 -9.09 13.77
C GLN A 284 -22.03 -7.70 13.74
N PRO A 285 -22.85 -7.35 12.73
CA PRO A 285 -23.67 -6.16 12.84
C PRO A 285 -24.44 -6.30 14.14
N ASP A 286 -24.29 -5.34 15.06
CA ASP A 286 -25.17 -5.21 16.21
C ASP A 286 -26.57 -5.49 15.70
N LYS A 287 -27.31 -6.43 16.32
CA LYS A 287 -28.59 -6.92 15.83
C LYS A 287 -29.51 -5.74 15.53
N ILE A 288 -29.43 -5.20 14.33
CA ILE A 288 -30.41 -4.28 13.79
C ILE A 288 -31.62 -5.19 13.70
N HIS A 289 -32.65 -4.88 14.48
CA HIS A 289 -33.95 -5.51 14.36
C HIS A 289 -34.43 -5.32 12.92
N ILE A 290 -34.10 -6.27 12.04
CA ILE A 290 -34.67 -6.37 10.69
C ILE A 290 -36.09 -6.93 10.87
N ALA A 291 -36.95 -6.12 11.48
CA ALA A 291 -38.38 -6.26 11.38
C ALA A 291 -38.82 -5.44 10.17
N ASP A 292 -38.49 -5.88 8.93
CA ASP A 292 -39.24 -5.46 7.73
C ASP A 292 -38.84 -6.09 6.37
N SER A 293 -37.94 -7.06 6.30
CA SER A 293 -37.55 -7.65 4.99
C SER A 293 -38.52 -8.70 4.42
N ARG A 294 -39.70 -8.95 5.02
CA ARG A 294 -40.71 -9.88 4.48
C ARG A 294 -41.66 -9.26 3.46
N ARG A 295 -41.18 -8.53 2.43
CA ARG A 295 -42.05 -8.13 1.29
C ARG A 295 -41.33 -7.97 -0.05
N LEU A 296 -40.48 -8.90 -0.47
CA LEU A 296 -40.11 -9.00 -1.88
C LEU A 296 -40.01 -10.47 -2.32
N ALA A 297 -41.13 -11.02 -2.81
CA ALA A 297 -41.14 -12.23 -3.62
C ALA A 297 -41.13 -11.82 -5.10
N PRO A 298 -40.25 -12.40 -5.95
CA PRO A 298 -40.27 -12.11 -7.38
C PRO A 298 -41.38 -12.91 -8.08
N LYS A 299 -42.21 -12.23 -8.89
CA LYS A 299 -43.12 -12.90 -9.85
C LYS A 299 -42.31 -13.38 -11.07
N PRO A 300 -42.51 -14.61 -11.57
CA PRO A 300 -41.86 -15.06 -12.79
C PRO A 300 -42.55 -14.46 -14.02
N ARG A 301 -41.77 -13.83 -14.91
CA ARG A 301 -42.21 -13.46 -16.26
C ARG A 301 -42.08 -14.68 -17.18
N LYS A 302 -43.19 -15.06 -17.83
CA LYS A 302 -43.20 -15.99 -18.97
C LYS A 302 -42.75 -15.23 -20.22
N ASN A 303 -41.77 -15.78 -20.95
CA ASN A 303 -41.46 -15.36 -22.32
C ASN A 303 -41.68 -16.55 -23.25
N PRO A 304 -42.69 -16.53 -24.13
CA PRO A 304 -42.85 -17.50 -25.21
C PRO A 304 -42.35 -16.87 -26.51
N ASN A 305 -41.30 -17.43 -27.13
CA ASN A 305 -41.07 -17.51 -28.58
C ASN A 305 -39.57 -17.74 -28.89
N LEU A 306 -39.24 -18.94 -29.36
CA LEU A 306 -38.07 -19.19 -30.23
C LEU A 306 -38.45 -20.29 -31.24
N HIS A 307 -38.26 -19.97 -32.52
CA HIS A 307 -38.59 -20.79 -33.71
C HIS A 307 -37.48 -21.83 -34.02
N PRO A 308 -37.73 -22.80 -34.94
CA PRO A 308 -37.00 -24.07 -35.06
C PRO A 308 -36.03 -24.19 -36.28
N TYR A 309 -35.31 -25.33 -36.32
CA TYR A 309 -34.36 -25.90 -37.32
C TYR A 309 -32.87 -25.56 -37.07
N LEU A 310 -31.90 -26.50 -37.02
CA LEU A 310 -31.65 -27.74 -37.81
C LEU A 310 -30.90 -28.85 -37.03
N ASN A 311 -31.32 -30.10 -37.31
CA ASN A 311 -30.66 -31.42 -37.48
C ASN A 311 -29.33 -31.84 -36.77
N GLU A 312 -29.49 -32.95 -36.02
CA GLU A 312 -28.59 -34.02 -35.54
C GLU A 312 -27.32 -33.71 -34.70
N PRO A 313 -27.41 -33.88 -33.36
CA PRO A 313 -26.30 -33.80 -32.41
C PRO A 313 -25.86 -35.19 -31.85
N PRO A 314 -24.70 -35.28 -31.18
CA PRO A 314 -24.37 -36.43 -30.33
C PRO A 314 -25.45 -36.59 -29.24
N LYS A 315 -25.76 -37.86 -28.86
CA LYS A 315 -26.85 -38.24 -27.94
C LYS A 315 -27.11 -37.19 -26.86
N SER A 316 -28.14 -36.36 -27.08
CA SER A 316 -28.48 -35.29 -26.17
C SER A 316 -29.04 -35.87 -24.87
N PRO A 317 -28.78 -35.23 -23.72
CA PRO A 317 -29.47 -35.58 -22.49
C PRO A 317 -30.98 -35.52 -22.73
N THR A 318 -31.73 -36.51 -22.23
CA THR A 318 -33.20 -36.50 -22.34
C THR A 318 -33.76 -35.19 -21.77
N PRO A 319 -34.96 -34.73 -22.17
CA PRO A 319 -35.58 -33.54 -21.57
C PRO A 319 -35.64 -33.59 -20.04
N GLN A 320 -35.73 -34.79 -19.46
CA GLN A 320 -35.61 -35.02 -18.01
C GLN A 320 -34.18 -34.88 -17.48
N GLN A 321 -33.15 -35.35 -18.18
CA GLN A 321 -31.75 -35.14 -17.80
C GLN A 321 -31.31 -33.68 -17.97
N PHE A 322 -31.78 -32.99 -19.01
CA PHE A 322 -31.55 -31.56 -19.19
C PHE A 322 -32.29 -30.74 -18.14
N ALA A 323 -33.56 -31.05 -17.86
CA ALA A 323 -34.30 -30.41 -16.77
C ALA A 323 -33.68 -30.69 -15.39
N ALA A 324 -33.16 -31.90 -15.15
CA ALA A 324 -32.45 -32.24 -13.92
C ALA A 324 -31.09 -31.53 -13.82
N ALA A 325 -30.33 -31.42 -14.92
CA ALA A 325 -29.06 -30.70 -14.96
C ALA A 325 -29.26 -29.18 -14.81
N VAL A 326 -30.31 -28.62 -15.41
CA VAL A 326 -30.68 -27.20 -15.25
C VAL A 326 -31.24 -26.95 -13.84
N ALA A 327 -32.00 -27.90 -13.26
CA ALA A 327 -32.46 -27.80 -11.88
C ALA A 327 -31.31 -27.93 -10.87
N ALA A 328 -30.34 -28.82 -11.11
CA ALA A 328 -29.13 -28.95 -10.31
C ALA A 328 -28.25 -27.70 -10.45
N ALA A 329 -27.98 -27.23 -11.67
CA ALA A 329 -27.22 -26.00 -11.90
C ALA A 329 -27.91 -24.76 -11.32
N ASN A 330 -29.25 -24.69 -11.34
CA ASN A 330 -29.99 -23.61 -10.69
C ASN A 330 -30.01 -23.75 -9.16
N ALA A 331 -30.07 -24.98 -8.61
CA ALA A 331 -29.97 -25.22 -7.18
C ALA A 331 -28.55 -24.87 -6.67
N ASP A 332 -27.52 -25.24 -7.41
CA ASP A 332 -26.12 -24.90 -7.13
C ASP A 332 -25.88 -23.40 -7.28
N ALA A 333 -26.47 -22.75 -8.30
CA ALA A 333 -26.40 -21.30 -8.46
C ALA A 333 -27.13 -20.54 -7.36
N ILE A 334 -28.29 -21.04 -6.88
CA ILE A 334 -29.04 -20.45 -5.76
C ILE A 334 -28.32 -20.69 -4.44
N ALA A 335 -27.79 -21.89 -4.18
CA ALA A 335 -26.99 -22.20 -3.00
C ALA A 335 -25.69 -21.37 -2.99
N ALA A 336 -25.02 -21.24 -4.13
CA ALA A 336 -23.86 -20.38 -4.28
C ALA A 336 -24.21 -18.91 -4.13
N ALA A 337 -25.38 -18.45 -4.57
CA ALA A 337 -25.84 -17.08 -4.38
C ALA A 337 -26.20 -16.78 -2.92
N ASP A 338 -26.85 -17.70 -2.21
CA ASP A 338 -27.17 -17.58 -0.78
C ASP A 338 -25.89 -17.68 0.07
N GLU A 339 -24.97 -18.59 -0.25
CA GLU A 339 -23.65 -18.65 0.37
C GLU A 339 -22.84 -17.38 0.07
N ARG A 340 -22.88 -16.85 -1.15
CA ARG A 340 -22.25 -15.57 -1.50
C ARG A 340 -22.85 -14.40 -0.72
N GLU A 341 -24.17 -14.36 -0.52
CA GLU A 341 -24.83 -13.30 0.24
C GLU A 341 -24.55 -13.43 1.74
N ARG A 342 -24.58 -14.64 2.30
CA ARG A 342 -24.17 -14.91 3.68
C ARG A 342 -22.70 -14.58 3.90
N LEU A 343 -21.83 -14.94 2.96
CA LEU A 343 -20.43 -14.55 2.97
C LEU A 343 -20.32 -13.05 2.82
N ARG A 344 -21.04 -12.38 1.91
CA ARG A 344 -21.00 -10.91 1.77
C ARG A 344 -21.38 -10.21 3.08
N LEU A 345 -22.40 -10.69 3.77
CA LEU A 345 -22.81 -10.19 5.08
C LEU A 345 -21.82 -10.56 6.17
N ALA A 346 -21.20 -11.74 6.09
CA ALA A 346 -20.10 -12.12 6.95
C ALA A 346 -18.94 -11.17 6.71
N LEU A 347 -18.31 -11.13 5.54
CA LEU A 347 -17.09 -10.39 5.19
C LEU A 347 -17.14 -8.84 5.32
N LYS A 348 -18.09 -8.26 6.06
CA LYS A 348 -18.08 -6.85 6.44
C LYS A 348 -16.74 -6.50 7.11
N PRO A 349 -15.99 -5.54 6.57
CA PRO A 349 -14.72 -5.14 7.13
C PRO A 349 -14.93 -4.46 8.46
N ARG A 350 -13.92 -4.60 9.30
CA ARG A 350 -13.79 -3.82 10.52
C ARG A 350 -13.52 -2.37 10.15
N GLU A 351 -14.07 -1.46 10.95
CA GLU A 351 -13.69 -0.06 10.86
C GLU A 351 -12.22 0.07 11.29
N PRO A 352 -11.41 0.96 10.67
CA PRO A 352 -10.00 1.11 11.00
C PRO A 352 -9.75 1.28 12.51
N GLY A 353 -10.61 2.07 13.18
CA GLY A 353 -10.61 2.27 14.63
C GLY A 353 -10.55 0.98 15.46
N GLU A 354 -11.24 -0.08 15.02
CA GLU A 354 -11.32 -1.34 15.76
C GLU A 354 -9.98 -2.06 15.84
N PHE A 355 -9.12 -1.95 14.81
CA PHE A 355 -7.78 -2.53 14.83
C PHE A 355 -6.93 -1.90 15.93
N TYR A 356 -7.03 -0.58 16.10
CA TYR A 356 -6.30 0.15 17.13
C TYR A 356 -6.79 -0.22 18.54
N LEU A 357 -8.11 -0.32 18.72
CA LEU A 357 -8.69 -0.74 19.99
C LEU A 357 -8.36 -2.20 20.33
N GLU A 358 -8.31 -3.08 19.32
CA GLU A 358 -7.88 -4.45 19.56
C GLU A 358 -6.40 -4.52 19.91
N ALA A 359 -5.54 -3.73 19.24
CA ALA A 359 -4.13 -3.64 19.59
C ALA A 359 -3.92 -3.26 21.07
N ALA A 360 -4.78 -2.41 21.62
CA ALA A 360 -4.80 -2.00 23.02
C ALA A 360 -5.20 -3.14 24.00
N ARG A 361 -5.87 -4.19 23.51
CA ARG A 361 -6.34 -5.33 24.31
C ARG A 361 -5.33 -6.48 24.35
N HIS A 362 -4.39 -6.52 23.42
CA HIS A 362 -3.34 -7.55 23.38
C HIS A 362 -2.18 -7.21 24.32
N ASP A 363 -1.68 -8.23 25.04
CA ASP A 363 -0.52 -8.09 25.93
C ASP A 363 0.82 -8.28 25.20
N ALA A 364 0.80 -8.85 24.00
CA ALA A 364 1.99 -9.09 23.19
C ALA A 364 2.25 -7.91 22.23
N PRO A 365 3.35 -7.15 22.40
CA PRO A 365 3.65 -5.98 21.57
C PRO A 365 3.73 -6.29 20.08
N ALA A 366 4.30 -7.45 19.72
CA ALA A 366 4.43 -7.88 18.33
C ALA A 366 3.05 -7.95 17.62
N TRP A 367 2.07 -8.56 18.28
CA TRP A 367 0.70 -8.67 17.77
C TRP A 367 -0.02 -7.31 17.77
N SER A 368 0.18 -6.49 18.81
CA SER A 368 -0.35 -5.13 18.87
C SER A 368 0.19 -4.27 17.72
N ALA A 369 1.50 -4.27 17.47
CA ALA A 369 2.11 -3.51 16.38
C ALA A 369 1.60 -3.97 15.00
N ALA A 370 1.43 -5.27 14.80
CA ALA A 370 0.82 -5.82 13.58
C ALA A 370 -0.64 -5.35 13.40
N LEU A 371 -1.43 -5.27 14.47
CA LEU A 371 -2.79 -4.71 14.43
C LEU A 371 -2.80 -3.21 14.13
N LEU A 372 -1.89 -2.43 14.72
CA LEU A 372 -1.74 -1.02 14.40
C LEU A 372 -1.41 -0.83 12.91
N ALA A 373 -0.50 -1.64 12.37
CA ALA A 373 -0.15 -1.62 10.95
C ALA A 373 -1.34 -2.00 10.06
N ALA A 374 -2.13 -3.00 10.44
CA ALA A 374 -3.35 -3.37 9.72
C ALA A 374 -4.39 -2.23 9.75
N GLY A 375 -4.56 -1.57 10.89
CA GLY A 375 -5.39 -0.37 11.05
C GLY A 375 -4.93 0.78 10.14
N ALA A 376 -3.63 1.04 10.10
CA ALA A 376 -3.04 2.07 9.24
C ALA A 376 -3.30 1.80 7.75
N VAL A 377 -3.11 0.55 7.32
CA VAL A 377 -3.38 0.16 5.94
C VAL A 377 -4.87 0.26 5.59
N ALA A 378 -5.76 -0.07 6.54
CA ALA A 378 -7.21 0.07 6.38
C ALA A 378 -7.67 1.53 6.31
N GLU A 379 -7.07 2.40 7.12
CA GLU A 379 -7.30 3.83 7.13
C GLU A 379 -6.73 4.52 5.87
N GLY A 380 -5.70 3.93 5.26
CA GLY A 380 -4.93 4.58 4.20
C GLY A 380 -3.98 5.67 4.73
N SER A 381 -3.75 5.67 6.04
CA SER A 381 -2.85 6.57 6.76
C SER A 381 -2.20 5.83 7.93
N ALA A 382 -0.92 6.12 8.19
CA ALA A 382 -0.20 5.57 9.33
C ALA A 382 -0.15 6.50 10.56
N ARG A 383 -0.88 7.63 10.56
CA ARG A 383 -0.84 8.59 11.66
C ARG A 383 -1.28 8.00 12.99
N ASN A 384 -2.47 7.38 13.04
CA ASN A 384 -2.98 6.80 14.27
C ASN A 384 -2.09 5.66 14.74
N MET A 385 -1.52 4.87 13.82
CA MET A 385 -0.49 3.88 14.15
C MET A 385 0.69 4.52 14.87
N VAL A 386 1.27 5.60 14.34
CA VAL A 386 2.44 6.26 14.95
C VAL A 386 2.10 6.83 16.33
N ALA A 387 0.92 7.43 16.50
CA ALA A 387 0.49 7.97 17.77
C ALA A 387 0.16 6.88 18.81
N CYS A 388 -0.34 5.73 18.38
CA CYS A 388 -0.70 4.61 19.26
C CYS A 388 0.47 3.67 19.55
N LEU A 389 1.50 3.62 18.70
CA LEU A 389 2.62 2.69 18.86
C LEU A 389 3.32 2.83 20.22
N PRO A 390 3.65 4.04 20.73
CA PRO A 390 4.20 4.19 22.07
C PRO A 390 3.24 3.80 23.21
N LEU A 391 1.94 3.73 22.95
CA LEU A 391 0.93 3.36 23.95
C LEU A 391 0.87 1.84 24.12
N VAL A 392 0.91 1.09 23.01
CA VAL A 392 0.77 -0.38 23.04
C VAL A 392 2.10 -1.13 23.15
N SER A 393 3.21 -0.49 22.80
CA SER A 393 4.55 -1.07 22.90
C SER A 393 5.34 -0.33 23.97
N HIS A 394 5.53 -0.96 25.14
CA HIS A 394 6.39 -0.46 26.22
C HIS A 394 7.89 -0.52 25.87
N PHE A 395 8.25 -1.03 24.68
CA PHE A 395 9.62 -1.26 24.25
C PHE A 395 10.26 -0.03 23.60
N GLU A 396 11.58 -0.09 23.45
CA GLU A 396 12.29 0.84 22.58
C GLU A 396 11.68 0.76 21.19
N LEU A 397 11.05 1.84 20.72
CA LEU A 397 10.46 2.00 19.39
C LEU A 397 11.36 1.42 18.26
N GLN A 398 12.67 1.41 18.46
CA GLN A 398 13.66 0.83 17.54
C GLN A 398 13.45 -0.65 17.22
N SER A 399 12.79 -1.42 18.10
CA SER A 399 12.52 -2.85 17.91
C SER A 399 11.39 -3.14 16.91
N GLU A 400 10.56 -2.15 16.59
CA GLU A 400 9.42 -2.23 15.66
C GLU A 400 9.78 -1.72 14.26
N HIS A 401 11.08 -1.78 13.91
CA HIS A 401 11.64 -1.14 12.72
C HIS A 401 11.11 -1.68 11.38
N ASP A 402 10.51 -2.87 11.36
CA ASP A 402 9.89 -3.45 10.16
C ASP A 402 8.73 -2.59 9.63
N TYR A 403 8.13 -1.77 10.49
CA TYR A 403 7.04 -0.87 10.13
C TYR A 403 7.50 0.53 9.73
N ALA A 404 8.82 0.76 9.63
CA ALA A 404 9.38 2.05 9.22
C ALA A 404 8.82 2.62 7.91
N PRO A 405 8.56 1.81 6.86
CA PRO A 405 7.96 2.32 5.64
C PRO A 405 6.57 2.93 5.86
N LEU A 406 5.71 2.32 6.69
CA LEU A 406 4.38 2.87 7.03
C LEU A 406 4.53 4.19 7.78
N VAL A 407 5.43 4.24 8.76
CA VAL A 407 5.65 5.47 9.54
C VAL A 407 6.23 6.59 8.69
N ALA A 408 7.09 6.27 7.72
CA ALA A 408 7.57 7.25 6.74
C ALA A 408 6.44 7.71 5.80
N GLU A 409 5.50 6.83 5.43
CA GLU A 409 4.30 7.19 4.65
C GLU A 409 3.35 8.13 5.42
N ALA A 410 3.33 8.10 6.76
CA ALA A 410 2.59 9.05 7.59
C ALA A 410 3.08 10.51 7.46
N ARG A 411 4.21 10.75 6.79
CA ARG A 411 4.67 12.06 6.27
C ARG A 411 4.74 13.23 7.29
N SER A 412 4.82 12.97 8.59
CA SER A 412 4.89 14.05 9.58
C SER A 412 6.32 14.31 10.06
N ARG A 413 6.69 15.61 10.13
CA ARG A 413 8.02 16.09 10.53
C ARG A 413 8.53 15.65 11.92
N PRO A 414 7.69 15.51 12.96
CA PRO A 414 8.17 15.20 14.31
C PRO A 414 8.91 13.85 14.44
N HIS A 415 8.76 12.95 13.46
CA HIS A 415 9.30 11.59 13.54
C HIS A 415 10.62 11.39 12.78
N GLU A 416 11.22 12.44 12.21
CA GLU A 416 12.46 12.33 11.44
C GLU A 416 13.60 11.61 12.20
N PRO A 417 13.94 11.97 13.46
CA PRO A 417 14.98 11.26 14.20
C PRO A 417 14.61 9.80 14.50
N VAL A 418 13.31 9.51 14.64
CA VAL A 418 12.80 8.16 14.92
C VAL A 418 12.96 7.28 13.68
N ILE A 419 12.56 7.79 12.50
CA ILE A 419 12.66 7.09 11.22
C ILE A 419 14.12 6.73 10.92
N ALA A 420 15.05 7.67 11.09
CA ALA A 420 16.48 7.41 10.87
C ALA A 420 17.03 6.32 11.81
N ARG A 421 16.66 6.36 13.10
CA ARG A 421 17.06 5.34 14.09
C ARG A 421 16.46 3.97 13.80
N TRP A 422 15.23 3.91 13.28
CA TRP A 422 14.61 2.66 12.87
C TRP A 422 15.32 2.01 11.72
N MET A 423 15.72 2.77 10.69
CA MET A 423 16.47 2.22 9.56
C MET A 423 17.82 1.64 10.00
N GLN A 424 18.49 2.29 10.96
CA GLN A 424 19.70 1.74 11.57
C GLN A 424 19.41 0.47 12.38
N ALA A 425 18.34 0.47 13.18
CA ALA A 425 17.94 -0.70 13.96
C ALA A 425 17.60 -1.88 13.04
N ALA A 426 16.87 -1.66 11.95
CA ALA A 426 16.56 -2.68 10.95
C ALA A 426 17.80 -3.31 10.33
N ARG A 427 18.78 -2.48 9.97
CA ARG A 427 20.06 -2.97 9.42
C ARG A 427 20.85 -3.78 10.45
N ARG A 428 20.94 -3.30 11.70
CA ARG A 428 21.61 -4.03 12.78
C ARG A 428 20.95 -5.37 13.07
N ASP A 429 19.62 -5.40 13.11
CA ASP A 429 18.84 -6.60 13.39
C ASP A 429 18.96 -7.63 12.24
N TRP A 430 18.98 -7.14 10.99
CA TRP A 430 19.27 -7.96 9.81
C TRP A 430 20.70 -8.53 9.86
N LEU A 431 21.72 -7.70 10.11
CA LEU A 431 23.12 -8.16 10.18
C LEU A 431 23.33 -9.20 11.28
N ARG A 432 22.74 -8.99 12.47
CA ARG A 432 22.77 -9.98 13.55
C ARG A 432 22.14 -11.31 13.11
N THR A 433 20.99 -11.26 12.45
CA THR A 433 20.32 -12.49 11.98
C THR A 433 21.12 -13.21 10.90
N LEU A 434 21.79 -12.46 10.02
CA LEU A 434 22.68 -13.01 9.01
C LEU A 434 23.90 -13.69 9.65
N ASP A 435 24.48 -13.06 10.69
CA ASP A 435 25.59 -13.61 11.47
C ASP A 435 25.18 -14.91 12.18
N ASP A 436 24.06 -14.89 12.90
CA ASP A 436 23.52 -16.08 13.57
C ASP A 436 23.26 -17.22 12.58
N ARG A 437 22.79 -16.92 11.36
CA ARG A 437 22.62 -17.95 10.32
C ARG A 437 23.95 -18.54 9.88
N ILE A 438 24.95 -17.69 9.65
CA ILE A 438 26.28 -18.13 9.22
C ILE A 438 26.90 -19.02 10.32
N GLU A 439 26.81 -18.62 11.58
CA GLU A 439 27.33 -19.40 12.72
C GLU A 439 26.62 -20.75 12.88
N ASN A 440 25.30 -20.81 12.69
CA ASN A 440 24.51 -22.04 12.86
C ASN A 440 24.51 -22.96 11.63
N SER A 441 25.03 -22.50 10.49
CA SER A 441 25.00 -23.27 9.24
C SER A 441 26.07 -24.39 9.24
N ASN A 442 25.67 -25.60 9.63
CA ASN A 442 26.47 -26.82 9.54
C ASN A 442 26.76 -27.18 8.06
N THR A 443 27.85 -26.64 7.50
CA THR A 443 28.65 -26.99 6.29
C THR A 443 27.98 -27.40 4.96
N THR A 444 26.77 -27.96 4.92
CA THR A 444 26.07 -28.42 3.70
C THR A 444 25.34 -27.30 2.97
N GLU A 445 24.88 -26.26 3.67
CA GLU A 445 24.19 -25.11 3.06
C GLU A 445 25.17 -24.05 2.50
N ASN A 446 26.37 -23.92 3.10
CA ASN A 446 27.40 -22.95 2.70
C ASN A 446 28.18 -23.34 1.43
N ALA A 447 28.12 -24.61 1.03
CA ALA A 447 28.81 -25.11 -0.17
C ALA A 447 28.30 -24.49 -1.50
N VAL A 448 27.23 -23.69 -1.46
CA VAL A 448 26.50 -23.24 -2.65
C VAL A 448 26.58 -21.72 -2.87
N LEU A 449 27.26 -20.92 -2.05
CA LEU A 449 27.60 -19.55 -2.47
C LEU A 449 28.64 -19.63 -3.61
N PRO A 450 28.32 -19.17 -4.83
CA PRO A 450 29.15 -19.37 -6.01
C PRO A 450 30.37 -18.44 -6.00
N SER A 451 31.37 -18.75 -5.18
CA SER A 451 32.77 -18.48 -5.49
C SER A 451 33.71 -19.30 -4.58
N PRO A 452 34.31 -20.39 -5.10
CA PRO A 452 35.30 -21.20 -4.39
C PRO A 452 36.59 -20.44 -4.03
N ALA A 453 36.75 -19.19 -4.49
CA ALA A 453 38.00 -18.44 -4.33
C ALA A 453 38.05 -17.56 -3.06
N ALA A 454 36.94 -17.32 -2.36
CA ALA A 454 36.91 -16.40 -1.21
C ALA A 454 35.74 -16.55 -0.20
N GLY A 455 34.77 -17.46 -0.41
CA GLY A 455 33.37 -17.30 0.02
C GLY A 455 33.05 -17.13 1.52
N ASP A 456 33.52 -18.03 2.39
CA ASP A 456 32.92 -18.12 3.75
C ASP A 456 33.56 -17.16 4.75
N SER A 457 34.89 -17.05 4.76
CA SER A 457 35.57 -16.09 5.64
C SER A 457 35.31 -14.66 5.22
N VAL A 458 35.21 -14.37 3.91
CA VAL A 458 34.99 -13.01 3.43
C VAL A 458 33.57 -12.53 3.70
N LEU A 459 32.56 -13.40 3.63
CA LEU A 459 31.20 -13.02 4.02
C LEU A 459 31.12 -12.80 5.54
N ALA A 460 31.68 -13.71 6.35
CA ALA A 460 31.71 -13.55 7.80
C ALA A 460 32.49 -12.29 8.22
N ASP A 461 33.68 -12.05 7.65
CA ASP A 461 34.51 -10.87 7.88
C ASP A 461 33.79 -9.59 7.42
N ALA A 462 33.08 -9.64 6.28
CA ALA A 462 32.29 -8.52 5.80
C ALA A 462 31.10 -8.21 6.71
N VAL A 463 30.43 -9.23 7.25
CA VAL A 463 29.32 -9.08 8.22
C VAL A 463 29.84 -8.55 9.57
N ALA A 464 30.97 -9.06 10.05
CA ALA A 464 31.61 -8.59 11.27
C ALA A 464 32.07 -7.13 11.14
N ALA A 465 32.72 -6.77 10.02
CA ALA A 465 33.14 -5.39 9.74
C ALA A 465 31.93 -4.45 9.58
N ALA A 466 30.89 -4.91 8.89
CA ALA A 466 29.61 -4.24 8.75
C ALA A 466 28.96 -3.91 10.09
N ARG A 467 28.98 -4.85 11.04
CA ARG A 467 28.43 -4.67 12.39
C ARG A 467 29.17 -3.57 13.15
N VAL A 468 30.50 -3.64 13.17
CA VAL A 468 31.34 -2.63 13.84
C VAL A 468 31.06 -1.23 13.30
N GLU A 469 30.91 -1.08 11.98
CA GLU A 469 30.59 0.22 11.39
C GLU A 469 29.15 0.66 11.70
N SER A 470 28.18 -0.24 11.70
CA SER A 470 26.79 0.07 12.04
C SER A 470 26.59 0.54 13.48
N GLU A 471 27.57 0.25 14.35
CA GLU A 471 27.62 0.67 15.75
C GLU A 471 28.38 1.98 15.96
N ARG A 472 29.09 2.51 14.94
CA ARG A 472 29.82 3.78 15.03
C ARG A 472 28.88 5.00 15.03
N ASP A 473 29.36 6.06 15.67
CA ASP A 473 28.57 7.24 16.01
C ASP A 473 27.97 7.96 14.79
N THR A 474 26.70 8.36 14.93
CA THR A 474 25.88 9.02 13.92
C THR A 474 26.35 10.43 13.54
N ALA A 475 27.26 11.01 14.34
CA ALA A 475 27.76 12.38 14.17
C ALA A 475 28.52 12.65 12.85
N VAL A 476 28.95 11.60 12.13
CA VAL A 476 29.76 11.72 10.90
C VAL A 476 28.91 11.94 9.64
N TYR A 477 27.61 11.59 9.66
CA TYR A 477 26.77 11.61 8.46
C TYR A 477 25.78 12.79 8.47
N PRO A 478 25.59 13.51 7.35
CA PRO A 478 24.61 14.59 7.25
C PRO A 478 23.16 14.14 7.47
N ASP A 479 22.86 12.88 7.17
CA ASP A 479 21.57 12.23 7.41
C ASP A 479 21.80 10.92 8.17
N GLY A 480 21.18 10.77 9.34
CA GLY A 480 21.33 9.59 10.19
C GLY A 480 20.89 8.29 9.50
N ALA A 481 19.98 8.33 8.53
CA ALA A 481 19.57 7.15 7.78
C ALA A 481 20.71 6.55 6.94
N LEU A 482 21.72 7.35 6.58
CA LEU A 482 22.92 6.91 5.86
C LEU A 482 24.04 6.39 6.77
N ALA A 483 23.88 6.47 8.10
CA ALA A 483 24.90 5.98 9.02
C ALA A 483 25.19 4.49 8.80
N GLY A 484 26.47 4.18 8.62
CA GLY A 484 26.99 2.84 8.30
C GLY A 484 26.71 2.35 6.87
N PHE A 485 25.79 2.98 6.12
CA PHE A 485 25.38 2.49 4.80
C PHE A 485 26.52 2.38 3.78
N PRO A 486 27.43 3.37 3.62
CA PRO A 486 28.52 3.25 2.64
C PRO A 486 29.42 2.03 2.86
N SER A 487 29.68 1.67 4.12
CA SER A 487 30.48 0.49 4.45
C SER A 487 29.73 -0.82 4.24
N LEU A 488 28.40 -0.79 4.30
CA LEU A 488 27.53 -1.93 4.00
C LEU A 488 27.27 -2.11 2.49
N ALA A 489 27.55 -1.08 1.67
CA ALA A 489 27.19 -1.07 0.26
C ALA A 489 27.70 -2.30 -0.51
N ASN A 490 28.90 -2.79 -0.19
CA ASN A 490 29.45 -4.00 -0.82
C ASN A 490 28.65 -5.26 -0.47
N LEU A 491 28.26 -5.43 0.80
CA LEU A 491 27.45 -6.57 1.25
C LEU A 491 26.04 -6.50 0.68
N ILE A 492 25.43 -5.32 0.66
CA ILE A 492 24.11 -5.08 0.07
C ILE A 492 24.15 -5.27 -1.46
N GLY A 493 25.26 -4.89 -2.11
CA GLY A 493 25.50 -5.14 -3.53
C GLY A 493 25.76 -6.62 -3.86
N LEU A 494 26.32 -7.38 -2.93
CA LEU A 494 26.42 -8.84 -3.04
C LEU A 494 25.02 -9.45 -3.07
N ALA A 495 24.12 -9.03 -2.18
CA ALA A 495 22.73 -9.48 -2.14
C ALA A 495 21.94 -9.22 -3.44
N TYR A 496 22.27 -8.18 -4.19
CA TYR A 496 21.70 -7.96 -5.51
C TYR A 496 22.09 -9.08 -6.50
N ARG A 497 23.35 -9.52 -6.46
CA ARG A 497 23.92 -10.54 -7.38
C ARG A 497 23.61 -11.98 -6.95
N GLU A 498 23.69 -12.27 -5.66
CA GLU A 498 23.49 -13.62 -5.10
C GLU A 498 22.04 -14.11 -5.21
N GLY A 499 21.09 -13.18 -5.42
CA GLY A 499 19.71 -13.49 -5.77
C GLY A 499 19.54 -14.20 -7.13
N ALA A 500 20.64 -14.50 -7.84
CA ALA A 500 20.68 -15.23 -9.10
C ALA A 500 21.44 -16.58 -9.01
N GLY A 501 21.71 -17.12 -7.80
CA GLY A 501 22.45 -18.38 -7.56
C GLY A 501 21.61 -19.68 -7.34
N PRO A 502 22.16 -20.89 -7.63
CA PRO A 502 21.45 -22.18 -7.71
C PRO A 502 20.62 -22.49 -6.47
N LEU A 503 19.38 -22.97 -6.61
CA LEU A 503 18.47 -23.16 -5.48
C LEU A 503 18.93 -24.33 -4.60
N ALA A 504 19.47 -24.01 -3.42
CA ALA A 504 19.88 -25.03 -2.48
C ALA A 504 18.68 -25.63 -1.74
N PRO A 505 18.77 -26.89 -1.28
CA PRO A 505 17.88 -27.45 -0.27
C PRO A 505 17.68 -26.49 0.91
N ALA A 506 16.46 -26.37 1.43
CA ALA A 506 16.16 -25.46 2.54
C ALA A 506 14.96 -25.93 3.37
N ALA A 507 15.11 -26.03 4.69
CA ALA A 507 14.00 -26.25 5.63
C ALA A 507 13.41 -24.94 6.14
N SER A 508 14.28 -24.01 6.57
CA SER A 508 13.90 -22.72 7.14
C SER A 508 14.48 -21.58 6.30
N VAL A 509 14.92 -20.47 6.89
CA VAL A 509 15.49 -19.29 6.23
C VAL A 509 16.96 -19.51 5.86
N THR A 510 17.31 -19.27 4.59
CA THR A 510 18.70 -19.42 4.11
C THR A 510 19.49 -18.11 4.16
N THR A 511 20.83 -18.19 4.12
CA THR A 511 21.72 -17.02 4.00
C THR A 511 21.37 -16.16 2.78
N ARG A 512 21.01 -16.77 1.64
CA ARG A 512 20.60 -16.03 0.44
C ARG A 512 19.23 -15.35 0.60
N ASP A 513 18.29 -15.97 1.31
CA ASP A 513 17.02 -15.34 1.64
C ASP A 513 17.24 -14.06 2.46
N LEU A 514 18.14 -14.11 3.45
CA LEU A 514 18.52 -12.97 4.29
C LEU A 514 19.27 -11.89 3.50
N LEU A 515 20.23 -12.25 2.66
CA LEU A 515 20.91 -11.31 1.78
C LEU A 515 19.88 -10.57 0.91
N ASN A 516 19.01 -11.31 0.23
CA ASN A 516 17.99 -10.72 -0.62
C ASN A 516 17.07 -9.76 0.14
N PHE A 517 16.61 -10.16 1.32
CA PHE A 517 15.82 -9.30 2.20
C PHE A 517 16.57 -8.01 2.57
N GLY A 518 17.86 -8.11 2.91
CA GLY A 518 18.69 -6.94 3.24
C GLY A 518 18.74 -5.90 2.12
N TRP A 519 18.87 -6.33 0.86
CA TRP A 519 18.83 -5.43 -0.30
C TRP A 519 17.46 -4.78 -0.48
N GLU A 520 16.39 -5.57 -0.47
CA GLU A 520 15.02 -5.08 -0.68
C GLU A 520 14.57 -4.14 0.44
N ASN A 521 14.76 -4.54 1.70
CA ASN A 521 14.38 -3.77 2.87
C ASN A 521 15.16 -2.45 2.93
N THR A 522 16.48 -2.47 2.69
CA THR A 522 17.27 -1.24 2.64
C THR A 522 16.79 -0.31 1.54
N GLY A 523 16.50 -0.83 0.34
CA GLY A 523 16.00 -0.05 -0.78
C GLY A 523 14.66 0.62 -0.47
N VAL A 524 13.69 -0.12 0.04
CA VAL A 524 12.37 0.39 0.43
C VAL A 524 12.48 1.44 1.53
N GLN A 525 13.31 1.19 2.55
CA GLN A 525 13.51 2.14 3.65
C GLN A 525 14.15 3.44 3.17
N LEU A 526 15.24 3.38 2.41
CA LEU A 526 15.91 4.58 1.91
C LEU A 526 15.02 5.37 0.94
N ALA A 527 14.22 4.69 0.11
CA ALA A 527 13.23 5.36 -0.74
C ALA A 527 12.15 6.08 0.08
N ALA A 528 11.65 5.45 1.13
CA ALA A 528 10.69 6.09 2.03
C ALA A 528 11.31 7.34 2.70
N ARG A 529 12.59 7.29 3.08
CA ARG A 529 13.32 8.47 3.59
C ARG A 529 13.46 9.56 2.52
N HIS A 530 13.84 9.20 1.30
CA HIS A 530 13.94 10.15 0.19
C HIS A 530 12.59 10.83 -0.08
N ASP A 531 11.51 10.07 -0.14
CA ASP A 531 10.17 10.59 -0.40
C ASP A 531 9.70 11.50 0.74
N PHE A 532 10.05 11.18 1.99
CA PHE A 532 9.87 12.08 3.12
C PHE A 532 10.64 13.38 2.92
N LEU A 533 11.94 13.32 2.60
CA LEU A 533 12.76 14.52 2.37
C LEU A 533 12.23 15.38 1.22
N ALA A 534 11.80 14.75 0.12
CA ALA A 534 11.32 15.44 -1.07
C ALA A 534 9.96 16.13 -0.85
N ASN A 535 9.08 15.53 -0.05
CA ASN A 535 7.69 15.99 0.08
C ASN A 535 7.39 16.72 1.39
N CYS A 536 8.18 16.49 2.45
CA CYS A 536 7.88 16.98 3.79
C CYS A 536 8.92 17.99 4.30
N TYR A 537 10.13 17.98 3.72
CA TYR A 537 11.22 18.87 4.12
C TYR A 537 11.29 20.09 3.17
N PRO A 538 11.54 21.32 3.69
CA PRO A 538 11.55 22.54 2.88
C PRO A 538 12.76 22.68 1.93
N SER A 539 13.58 21.64 1.77
CA SER A 539 14.80 21.67 0.96
C SER A 539 14.81 20.51 -0.05
N PRO A 540 14.35 20.73 -1.30
CA PRO A 540 14.48 19.76 -2.38
C PRO A 540 15.93 19.32 -2.63
N GLN A 541 16.90 20.21 -2.36
CA GLN A 541 18.32 19.92 -2.47
C GLN A 541 18.76 18.81 -1.49
N LEU A 542 18.16 18.73 -0.30
CA LEU A 542 18.48 17.69 0.68
C LEU A 542 18.08 16.30 0.14
N ALA A 543 16.88 16.17 -0.42
CA ALA A 543 16.44 14.93 -1.06
C ALA A 543 17.33 14.55 -2.25
N ALA A 544 17.70 15.53 -3.09
CA ALA A 544 18.61 15.32 -4.22
C ALA A 544 20.00 14.85 -3.76
N ASN A 545 20.56 15.48 -2.73
CA ASN A 545 21.85 15.09 -2.14
C ASN A 545 21.79 13.70 -1.52
N PHE A 546 20.70 13.38 -0.80
CA PHE A 546 20.48 12.06 -0.22
C PHE A 546 20.46 10.97 -1.30
N LYS A 547 19.67 11.17 -2.36
CA LYS A 547 19.61 10.26 -3.50
C LYS A 547 20.97 10.10 -4.18
N ALA A 548 21.71 11.18 -4.39
CA ALA A 548 23.04 11.15 -4.98
C ALA A 548 24.03 10.36 -4.11
N ALA A 549 24.00 10.53 -2.79
CA ALA A 549 24.84 9.78 -1.86
C ALA A 549 24.53 8.28 -1.90
N VAL A 550 23.25 7.89 -1.96
CA VAL A 550 22.86 6.48 -2.08
C VAL A 550 23.32 5.90 -3.41
N ALA A 551 23.04 6.59 -4.52
CA ALA A 551 23.42 6.14 -5.86
C ALA A 551 24.94 6.03 -6.04
N ALA A 552 25.72 6.92 -5.42
CA ALA A 552 27.18 6.88 -5.46
C ALA A 552 27.75 5.66 -4.71
N ALA A 553 27.13 5.27 -3.59
CA ALA A 553 27.57 4.12 -2.80
C ALA A 553 27.08 2.78 -3.38
N LEU A 554 25.83 2.70 -3.83
CA LEU A 554 25.25 1.50 -4.41
C LEU A 554 24.24 1.81 -5.54
N PRO A 555 24.68 1.95 -6.79
CA PRO A 555 23.83 2.33 -7.92
C PRO A 555 22.59 1.45 -8.13
N GLN A 556 22.66 0.17 -7.76
CA GLN A 556 21.56 -0.80 -7.90
C GLN A 556 20.34 -0.44 -7.05
N LEU A 557 20.49 0.34 -5.98
CA LEU A 557 19.36 0.82 -5.18
C LEU A 557 18.61 1.99 -5.84
N ALA A 558 19.15 2.60 -6.89
CA ALA A 558 18.51 3.73 -7.57
C ALA A 558 17.09 3.42 -8.08
N VAL A 559 16.79 2.14 -8.32
CA VAL A 559 15.47 1.59 -8.66
C VAL A 559 14.36 2.01 -7.71
N PHE A 560 14.66 2.19 -6.43
CA PHE A 560 13.67 2.55 -5.43
C PHE A 560 13.36 4.05 -5.39
N PHE A 561 14.19 4.90 -6.03
CA PHE A 561 14.08 6.36 -5.98
C PHE A 561 13.54 7.01 -7.26
N GLN A 562 13.58 6.31 -8.39
CA GLN A 562 13.31 6.90 -9.70
C GLN A 562 11.90 6.61 -10.18
N GLN A 563 10.95 7.48 -9.79
CA GLN A 563 9.53 7.30 -10.12
C GLN A 563 9.18 7.68 -11.57
N ASN A 564 9.87 8.68 -12.16
CA ASN A 564 9.44 9.28 -13.44
C ASN A 564 10.51 9.34 -14.54
N ASN A 565 11.81 9.29 -14.24
CA ASN A 565 12.86 9.34 -15.28
C ASN A 565 14.05 8.48 -14.84
N TRP A 566 14.41 7.47 -15.65
CA TRP A 566 15.62 6.70 -15.39
C TRP A 566 16.86 7.53 -15.74
N ASP A 567 17.79 7.64 -14.80
CA ASP A 567 19.08 8.28 -15.06
C ASP A 567 19.95 7.33 -15.90
N ALA A 568 20.24 7.72 -17.14
CA ALA A 568 21.01 6.92 -18.08
C ALA A 568 22.46 6.65 -17.63
N SER A 569 22.97 7.38 -16.63
CA SER A 569 24.28 7.12 -16.03
C SER A 569 24.26 5.93 -15.06
N LEU A 570 23.09 5.46 -14.64
CA LEU A 570 22.94 4.31 -13.75
C LEU A 570 23.00 2.98 -14.51
N PRO A 571 23.55 1.91 -13.91
CA PRO A 571 23.62 0.61 -14.54
C PRO A 571 22.21 0.05 -14.80
N ALA A 572 22.05 -0.63 -15.93
CA ALA A 572 20.82 -1.36 -16.20
C ALA A 572 20.58 -2.44 -15.13
N ILE A 573 19.31 -2.70 -14.83
CA ILE A 573 18.93 -3.76 -13.90
C ILE A 573 18.68 -5.05 -14.66
N ASP A 574 19.60 -5.99 -14.50
CA ASP A 574 19.61 -7.29 -15.19
C ASP A 574 18.48 -8.24 -14.74
N HIS A 575 17.78 -7.91 -13.64
CA HIS A 575 16.79 -8.79 -13.00
C HIS A 575 15.45 -8.11 -12.68
N LEU A 576 14.81 -7.51 -13.69
CA LEU A 576 13.50 -6.84 -13.56
C LEU A 576 12.42 -7.68 -12.88
N ASP A 577 12.42 -9.00 -13.09
CA ASP A 577 11.40 -9.89 -12.52
C ASP A 577 11.45 -9.96 -10.99
N ARG A 578 12.62 -9.71 -10.38
CA ARG A 578 12.76 -9.66 -8.92
C ARG A 578 11.91 -8.54 -8.32
N LEU A 579 11.86 -7.38 -8.98
CA LEU A 579 11.12 -6.21 -8.51
C LEU A 579 9.61 -6.44 -8.48
N GLN A 580 9.10 -7.41 -9.24
CA GLN A 580 7.67 -7.72 -9.28
C GLN A 580 7.16 -8.36 -7.97
N ARG A 581 8.05 -8.88 -7.11
CA ARG A 581 7.70 -9.41 -5.78
C ARG A 581 7.69 -8.33 -4.70
N ILE A 582 8.26 -7.17 -4.99
CA ILE A 582 8.31 -6.04 -4.07
C ILE A 582 7.09 -5.18 -4.34
N GLU A 583 6.16 -5.16 -3.39
CA GLU A 583 4.90 -4.45 -3.54
C GLU A 583 5.12 -2.95 -3.80
N ALA A 584 6.07 -2.34 -3.10
CA ALA A 584 6.48 -0.94 -3.28
C ALA A 584 7.14 -0.62 -4.65
N ALA A 585 7.70 -1.60 -5.35
CA ALA A 585 8.36 -1.37 -6.66
C ALA A 585 7.37 -1.33 -7.84
N GLY A 586 6.06 -1.48 -7.59
CA GLY A 586 5.01 -1.46 -8.60
C GLY A 586 4.89 -0.16 -9.38
N ALA A 587 4.91 0.99 -8.67
CA ALA A 587 4.66 2.30 -9.28
C ALA A 587 5.77 2.74 -10.26
N PRO A 588 7.07 2.64 -9.90
CA PRO A 588 8.16 3.05 -10.80
C PRO A 588 8.23 2.25 -12.11
N MET A 589 7.81 0.97 -12.08
CA MET A 589 7.72 0.14 -13.29
C MET A 589 6.65 0.64 -14.29
N PHE A 590 5.74 1.50 -13.83
CA PHE A 590 4.57 1.93 -14.56
C PHE A 590 4.70 3.35 -15.15
N PHE A 591 5.38 4.27 -14.46
CA PHE A 591 5.37 5.71 -14.80
C PHE A 591 6.57 6.25 -15.57
N ALA A 592 7.65 5.48 -15.77
CA ALA A 592 8.85 6.01 -16.44
C ALA A 592 8.67 6.15 -17.96
N PRO A 593 8.53 7.36 -18.54
CA PRO A 593 8.83 7.59 -19.95
C PRO A 593 10.29 7.19 -20.25
N GLY A 594 10.47 6.25 -21.17
CA GLY A 594 11.80 5.79 -21.59
C GLY A 594 12.24 4.47 -20.93
N PRO A 595 13.54 4.17 -20.84
CA PRO A 595 14.01 2.89 -20.30
C PRO A 595 13.56 2.69 -18.85
N VAL A 596 12.81 1.63 -18.56
CA VAL A 596 12.49 1.26 -17.17
C VAL A 596 13.71 0.55 -16.59
N PHE A 597 14.40 1.20 -15.65
CA PHE A 597 15.62 0.67 -15.02
C PHE A 597 16.75 0.37 -16.02
N GLY A 598 16.92 1.24 -17.02
CA GLY A 598 17.94 1.09 -18.07
C GLY A 598 17.54 0.14 -19.20
N VAL A 599 16.36 -0.49 -19.13
CA VAL A 599 15.83 -1.36 -20.20
C VAL A 599 14.94 -0.54 -21.14
N ALA A 600 15.42 -0.28 -22.35
CA ALA A 600 14.72 0.55 -23.34
C ALA A 600 13.28 0.09 -23.58
N LEU A 601 12.32 1.00 -23.38
CA LEU A 601 10.93 0.80 -23.81
C LEU A 601 10.77 1.12 -25.30
N PRO A 602 9.79 0.51 -26.01
CA PRO A 602 9.42 0.92 -27.36
C PRO A 602 9.14 2.43 -27.42
N ALA A 603 9.58 3.11 -28.47
CA ALA A 603 9.51 4.56 -28.58
C ALA A 603 8.07 5.11 -28.58
N GLY A 604 7.87 6.21 -27.86
CA GLY A 604 6.58 6.87 -27.63
C GLY A 604 6.05 6.53 -26.23
N ALA A 605 5.57 7.53 -25.48
CA ALA A 605 5.05 7.40 -24.11
C ALA A 605 3.79 6.50 -23.96
N ALA A 606 3.61 5.53 -24.86
CA ALA A 606 2.59 4.51 -24.79
C ALA A 606 3.05 3.40 -23.84
N TYR A 607 2.29 3.21 -22.76
CA TYR A 607 2.30 1.99 -21.96
C TYR A 607 2.36 0.77 -22.89
N SER A 608 3.36 -0.11 -22.75
CA SER A 608 3.40 -1.36 -23.51
C SER A 608 2.21 -2.25 -23.09
N PRO A 609 1.18 -2.42 -23.93
CA PRO A 609 -0.05 -3.10 -23.49
C PRO A 609 0.16 -4.54 -23.03
N PRO A 610 0.98 -5.36 -23.71
CA PRO A 610 1.27 -6.72 -23.24
C PRO A 610 1.94 -6.70 -21.85
N ARG A 611 2.90 -5.79 -21.62
CA ARG A 611 3.61 -5.72 -20.33
C ARG A 611 2.68 -5.24 -19.22
N CYS A 612 1.85 -4.23 -19.45
CA CYS A 612 0.85 -3.79 -18.50
C CYS A 612 -0.17 -4.90 -18.19
N GLY A 613 -0.56 -5.69 -19.20
CA GLY A 613 -1.37 -6.89 -19.01
C GLY A 613 -0.69 -7.94 -18.13
N TYR A 614 0.58 -8.27 -18.38
CA TYR A 614 1.35 -9.19 -17.54
C TYR A 614 1.50 -8.69 -16.12
N MET A 615 1.86 -7.42 -15.94
CA MET A 615 1.97 -6.82 -14.62
C MET A 615 0.62 -6.77 -13.90
N ALA A 616 -0.47 -6.57 -14.64
CA ALA A 616 -1.80 -6.62 -14.06
C ALA A 616 -2.16 -8.02 -13.57
N MET A 617 -1.89 -9.04 -14.37
CA MET A 617 -2.06 -10.43 -13.96
C MET A 617 -1.13 -10.81 -12.81
N ARG A 618 0.09 -10.24 -12.74
CA ARG A 618 1.06 -10.50 -11.67
C ARG A 618 0.85 -9.65 -10.40
N GLY A 619 0.17 -8.53 -10.47
CA GLY A 619 0.07 -7.56 -9.38
C GLY A 619 -1.32 -7.49 -8.72
N TRP A 620 -2.30 -8.24 -9.23
CA TRP A 620 -3.72 -8.05 -8.90
C TRP A 620 -4.12 -8.27 -7.42
N LEU A 621 -3.27 -8.95 -6.63
CA LEU A 621 -3.41 -9.11 -5.18
C LEU A 621 -2.35 -8.36 -4.37
N LEU A 622 -1.32 -7.81 -5.04
CA LEU A 622 -0.34 -6.94 -4.40
C LEU A 622 -0.96 -5.55 -4.38
N ARG A 623 -1.49 -5.10 -3.25
CA ARG A 623 -2.33 -3.91 -3.11
C ARG A 623 -1.66 -2.69 -3.75
N GLY A 624 -0.38 -2.48 -3.47
CA GLY A 624 0.43 -1.41 -4.06
C GLY A 624 0.57 -1.50 -5.58
N GLN A 625 0.58 -2.70 -6.16
CA GLN A 625 0.70 -2.92 -7.61
C GLN A 625 -0.67 -2.96 -8.31
N SER A 626 -1.72 -3.46 -7.64
CA SER A 626 -3.06 -3.70 -8.21
C SER A 626 -3.70 -2.44 -8.80
N ALA A 627 -3.52 -1.29 -8.12
CA ALA A 627 -3.95 0.02 -8.59
C ALA A 627 -3.28 0.41 -9.93
N TRP A 628 -1.96 0.24 -10.00
CA TRP A 628 -1.17 0.59 -11.18
C TRP A 628 -1.34 -0.39 -12.32
N ALA A 629 -1.46 -1.68 -12.00
CA ALA A 629 -1.88 -2.74 -12.88
C ALA A 629 -3.21 -2.40 -13.57
N LEU A 630 -4.21 -1.97 -12.80
CA LEU A 630 -5.53 -1.59 -13.32
C LEU A 630 -5.43 -0.38 -14.25
N LEU A 631 -4.70 0.66 -13.83
CA LEU A 631 -4.47 1.86 -14.66
C LEU A 631 -3.71 1.52 -15.94
N GLY A 632 -2.74 0.62 -15.87
CA GLY A 632 -2.03 0.05 -17.00
C GLY A 632 -2.91 -0.63 -17.99
N LEU A 633 -3.71 -1.56 -17.52
CA LEU A 633 -4.61 -2.27 -18.40
C LEU A 633 -5.66 -1.32 -18.99
N ALA A 634 -6.15 -0.34 -18.22
CA ALA A 634 -7.09 0.68 -18.69
C ALA A 634 -6.48 1.67 -19.69
N ALA A 635 -5.21 2.03 -19.55
CA ALA A 635 -4.52 2.93 -20.47
C ALA A 635 -4.05 2.22 -21.74
N SER A 636 -3.84 0.89 -21.67
CA SER A 636 -3.16 0.14 -22.71
C SER A 636 -4.03 -0.83 -23.51
N SER A 637 -5.06 -1.45 -22.93
CA SER A 637 -5.84 -2.48 -23.63
C SER A 637 -6.85 -1.91 -24.63
N THR A 638 -7.33 -2.71 -25.57
CA THR A 638 -8.62 -2.51 -26.27
C THR A 638 -9.73 -3.42 -25.72
N ASP A 639 -9.39 -4.38 -24.85
CA ASP A 639 -10.34 -5.33 -24.25
C ASP A 639 -10.83 -4.84 -22.88
N ALA A 640 -11.98 -4.15 -22.88
CA ALA A 640 -12.68 -3.73 -21.67
C ALA A 640 -13.15 -4.93 -20.82
N LEU A 641 -13.44 -6.09 -21.42
CA LEU A 641 -13.90 -7.28 -20.70
C LEU A 641 -12.78 -7.92 -19.88
N ALA A 642 -11.54 -7.92 -20.37
CA ALA A 642 -10.39 -8.35 -19.58
C ALA A 642 -10.24 -7.52 -18.30
N LEU A 643 -10.43 -6.21 -18.40
CA LEU A 643 -10.38 -5.30 -17.26
C LEU A 643 -11.52 -5.58 -16.26
N SER A 644 -12.76 -5.74 -16.73
CA SER A 644 -13.89 -6.11 -15.87
C SER A 644 -13.69 -7.48 -15.19
N ARG A 645 -13.15 -8.47 -15.91
CA ARG A 645 -12.80 -9.80 -15.34
C ARG A 645 -11.75 -9.68 -14.26
N LEU A 646 -10.71 -8.87 -14.47
CA LEU A 646 -9.65 -8.65 -13.48
C LEU A 646 -10.22 -8.03 -12.20
N VAL A 647 -11.05 -6.99 -12.30
CA VAL A 647 -11.67 -6.34 -11.14
C VAL A 647 -12.54 -7.34 -10.36
N ARG A 648 -13.35 -8.14 -11.05
CA ARG A 648 -14.19 -9.17 -10.42
C ARG A 648 -13.36 -10.24 -9.72
N ARG A 649 -12.28 -10.70 -10.35
CA ARG A 649 -11.36 -11.65 -9.75
C ARG A 649 -10.68 -11.07 -8.50
N SER A 650 -10.17 -9.83 -8.61
CA SER A 650 -9.59 -9.08 -7.48
C SER A 650 -10.57 -8.93 -6.33
N HIS A 651 -11.84 -8.70 -6.61
CA HIS A 651 -12.90 -8.70 -5.62
C HIS A 651 -13.06 -10.09 -5.00
N ASP A 652 -13.30 -11.13 -5.81
CA ASP A 652 -13.59 -12.48 -5.34
C ASP A 652 -12.50 -13.09 -4.45
N GLU A 653 -11.24 -12.69 -4.64
CA GLU A 653 -10.10 -13.30 -3.92
C GLU A 653 -9.41 -12.31 -2.95
N GLY A 654 -9.27 -11.02 -3.27
CA GLY A 654 -8.40 -10.07 -2.55
C GLY A 654 -8.98 -9.45 -1.27
N GLY A 655 -10.31 -9.38 -1.14
CA GLY A 655 -11.02 -8.87 0.04
C GLY A 655 -11.06 -7.34 0.21
N PRO A 656 -11.56 -6.84 1.35
CA PRO A 656 -11.95 -5.43 1.52
C PRO A 656 -10.81 -4.42 1.30
N LEU A 657 -9.58 -4.72 1.71
CA LEU A 657 -8.46 -3.79 1.52
C LEU A 657 -8.09 -3.65 0.04
N ASN A 658 -8.20 -4.73 -0.73
CA ASN A 658 -8.01 -4.68 -2.18
C ASN A 658 -9.17 -3.94 -2.86
N ASP A 659 -10.41 -4.22 -2.41
CA ASP A 659 -11.61 -3.55 -2.90
C ASP A 659 -11.55 -2.03 -2.70
N HIS A 660 -11.11 -1.59 -1.51
CA HIS A 660 -10.89 -0.17 -1.21
C HIS A 660 -9.90 0.46 -2.21
N ARG A 661 -8.75 -0.17 -2.45
CA ARG A 661 -7.72 0.37 -3.37
C ARG A 661 -8.22 0.42 -4.82
N LEU A 662 -8.88 -0.62 -5.30
CA LEU A 662 -9.44 -0.64 -6.66
C LEU A 662 -10.57 0.38 -6.81
N LEU A 663 -11.44 0.52 -5.81
CA LEU A 663 -12.51 1.50 -5.80
C LEU A 663 -11.96 2.93 -5.80
N ALA A 664 -10.89 3.20 -5.04
CA ALA A 664 -10.23 4.50 -5.04
C ALA A 664 -9.73 4.88 -6.45
N VAL A 665 -9.15 3.92 -7.18
CA VAL A 665 -8.67 4.11 -8.56
C VAL A 665 -9.84 4.33 -9.54
N LEU A 666 -10.86 3.48 -9.47
CA LEU A 666 -12.03 3.54 -10.36
C LEU A 666 -12.90 4.78 -10.12
N SER A 667 -12.95 5.29 -8.89
CA SER A 667 -13.74 6.47 -8.51
C SER A 667 -12.98 7.79 -8.67
N ASN A 668 -11.67 7.77 -8.90
CA ASN A 668 -10.88 8.98 -9.06
C ASN A 668 -11.26 9.70 -10.38
N PRO A 669 -11.74 10.96 -10.33
CA PRO A 669 -12.12 11.73 -11.52
C PRO A 669 -10.98 11.91 -12.52
N GLY A 670 -9.73 12.00 -12.06
CA GLY A 670 -8.54 12.09 -12.91
C GLY A 670 -8.35 10.87 -13.80
N ASN A 671 -8.93 9.72 -13.42
CA ASN A 671 -8.87 8.49 -14.21
C ASN A 671 -10.12 8.26 -15.07
N ALA A 672 -11.12 9.16 -15.03
CA ALA A 672 -12.40 8.93 -15.69
C ALA A 672 -12.22 8.63 -17.19
N ALA A 673 -11.32 9.33 -17.88
CA ALA A 673 -11.03 9.10 -19.30
C ALA A 673 -10.56 7.65 -19.59
N ASN A 674 -9.74 7.06 -18.71
CA ASN A 674 -9.22 5.70 -18.88
C ASN A 674 -10.31 4.63 -18.70
N PHE A 675 -11.31 4.91 -17.85
CA PHE A 675 -12.35 3.93 -17.50
C PHE A 675 -13.69 4.14 -18.22
N ARG A 676 -13.89 5.24 -18.96
CA ARG A 676 -15.12 5.53 -19.74
C ARG A 676 -15.58 4.39 -20.65
N ARG A 677 -14.64 3.55 -21.09
CA ARG A 677 -14.90 2.41 -21.99
C ARG A 677 -15.43 1.15 -21.28
N LEU A 678 -15.38 1.09 -19.95
CA LEU A 678 -15.92 -0.03 -19.20
C LEU A 678 -17.46 0.06 -19.20
N PRO A 679 -18.17 -0.86 -19.90
CA PRO A 679 -19.64 -0.79 -20.00
C PRO A 679 -20.33 -1.04 -18.65
N ASP A 680 -19.65 -1.67 -17.71
CA ASP A 680 -20.14 -2.03 -16.38
C ASP A 680 -19.43 -1.29 -15.24
N LEU A 681 -18.81 -0.12 -15.50
CA LEU A 681 -18.03 0.64 -14.50
C LEU A 681 -18.79 0.87 -13.19
N ASP A 682 -20.04 1.33 -13.26
CA ASP A 682 -20.84 1.61 -12.05
C ASP A 682 -21.22 0.32 -11.32
N ALA A 683 -21.46 -0.78 -12.04
CA ALA A 683 -21.69 -2.08 -11.44
C ALA A 683 -20.43 -2.62 -10.75
N LEU A 684 -19.24 -2.38 -11.30
CA LEU A 684 -17.96 -2.72 -10.68
C LEU A 684 -17.71 -1.87 -9.43
N ARG A 685 -17.96 -0.56 -9.47
CA ARG A 685 -17.87 0.32 -8.29
C ARG A 685 -18.81 -0.13 -7.18
N ALA A 686 -20.06 -0.44 -7.52
CA ALA A 686 -21.03 -0.96 -6.57
C ALA A 686 -20.62 -2.33 -5.99
N LEU A 687 -20.05 -3.21 -6.82
CA LEU A 687 -19.52 -4.51 -6.39
C LEU A 687 -18.41 -4.33 -5.34
N LEU A 688 -17.41 -3.50 -5.62
CA LEU A 688 -16.31 -3.23 -4.69
C LEU A 688 -16.80 -2.56 -3.40
N ALA A 689 -17.69 -1.56 -3.52
CA ALA A 689 -18.28 -0.89 -2.36
C ALA A 689 -19.14 -1.81 -1.48
N SER A 690 -19.70 -2.90 -2.05
CA SER A 690 -20.63 -3.79 -1.34
C SER A 690 -20.01 -4.55 -0.15
N ARG A 691 -18.68 -4.65 -0.11
CA ARG A 691 -17.89 -5.23 0.98
C ARG A 691 -17.16 -4.18 1.79
N LEU A 692 -17.48 -2.90 1.65
CA LEU A 692 -16.88 -1.83 2.46
C LEU A 692 -17.91 -1.29 3.43
N ALA A 693 -17.49 -1.10 4.69
CA ALA A 693 -18.28 -0.33 5.62
C ALA A 693 -18.32 1.14 5.16
N PRO A 694 -19.36 1.93 5.49
CA PRO A 694 -19.47 3.31 5.04
C PRO A 694 -18.26 4.18 5.40
N GLY A 695 -17.66 3.96 6.59
CA GLY A 695 -16.42 4.64 7.02
C GLY A 695 -15.19 4.23 6.22
N ALA A 696 -15.14 2.97 5.78
CA ALA A 696 -14.04 2.40 4.99
C ALA A 696 -14.12 2.69 3.47
N LEU A 697 -15.13 3.42 2.99
CA LEU A 697 -15.18 3.85 1.59
C LEU A 697 -14.07 4.87 1.30
N PRO A 698 -13.35 4.78 0.16
CA PRO A 698 -12.35 5.77 -0.21
C PRO A 698 -12.93 7.18 -0.22
N PRO A 699 -12.19 8.20 0.27
CA PRO A 699 -12.66 9.59 0.30
C PRO A 699 -13.19 10.06 -1.06
N THR A 700 -12.49 9.72 -2.16
CA THR A 700 -12.91 10.05 -3.52
C THR A 700 -14.31 9.54 -3.87
N THR A 701 -14.69 8.36 -3.38
CA THR A 701 -16.01 7.76 -3.64
C THR A 701 -17.10 8.48 -2.85
N ARG A 702 -16.87 8.74 -1.56
CA ARG A 702 -17.82 9.49 -0.71
C ARG A 702 -18.00 10.92 -1.21
N ILE A 703 -16.89 11.60 -1.48
CA ILE A 703 -16.85 12.96 -2.04
C ILE A 703 -17.66 13.03 -3.34
N HIS A 704 -17.45 12.07 -4.25
CA HIS A 704 -18.20 12.06 -5.51
C HIS A 704 -19.71 11.92 -5.27
N ALA A 705 -20.14 11.06 -4.35
CA ALA A 705 -21.55 10.91 -3.99
C ALA A 705 -22.15 12.19 -3.40
N TRP A 706 -21.35 13.04 -2.76
CA TRP A 706 -21.79 14.31 -2.18
C TRP A 706 -21.75 15.49 -3.13
N GLN A 707 -21.09 15.39 -4.29
CA GLN A 707 -20.99 16.50 -5.25
C GLN A 707 -22.36 16.96 -5.76
N THR A 708 -23.36 16.09 -5.77
CA THR A 708 -24.73 16.41 -6.18
C THR A 708 -25.58 17.04 -5.06
N LEU A 709 -25.08 17.05 -3.81
CA LEU A 709 -25.78 17.67 -2.68
C LEU A 709 -25.67 19.20 -2.72
N PRO A 710 -26.64 19.93 -2.14
CA PRO A 710 -26.48 21.36 -1.87
C PRO A 710 -25.19 21.64 -1.07
N PRO A 711 -24.52 22.79 -1.27
CA PRO A 711 -23.21 23.08 -0.66
C PRO A 711 -23.15 22.87 0.85
N LEU A 712 -24.18 23.30 1.59
CA LEU A 712 -24.24 23.12 3.04
C LEU A 712 -24.36 21.65 3.45
N GLU A 713 -25.27 20.89 2.82
CA GLU A 713 -25.45 19.46 3.11
C GLU A 713 -24.20 18.65 2.74
N ARG A 714 -23.53 19.04 1.65
CA ARG A 714 -22.23 18.51 1.24
C ARG A 714 -21.17 18.77 2.30
N ALA A 715 -21.06 20.01 2.79
CA ALA A 715 -20.10 20.39 3.83
C ALA A 715 -20.35 19.63 5.14
N GLN A 716 -21.60 19.54 5.58
CA GLN A 716 -21.98 18.83 6.79
C GLN A 716 -21.73 17.32 6.69
N SER A 717 -21.93 16.72 5.51
CA SER A 717 -21.63 15.31 5.26
C SER A 717 -20.12 15.04 5.28
N ALA A 718 -19.33 15.95 4.73
CA ALA A 718 -17.89 15.89 4.77
C ALA A 718 -17.32 16.12 6.18
N GLU A 719 -17.88 17.06 6.96
CA GLU A 719 -17.48 17.28 8.36
C GLU A 719 -17.75 16.04 9.22
N ARG A 720 -18.93 15.42 9.08
CA ARG A 720 -19.24 14.16 9.79
C ARG A 720 -18.22 13.07 9.44
N ALA A 721 -17.91 12.91 8.14
CA ALA A 721 -16.92 11.95 7.69
C ALA A 721 -15.51 12.24 8.21
N PHE A 722 -15.12 13.52 8.29
CA PHE A 722 -13.87 13.92 8.90
C PHE A 722 -13.81 13.50 10.38
N TRP A 723 -14.88 13.70 11.15
CA TRP A 723 -14.87 13.28 12.56
C TRP A 723 -14.94 11.76 12.74
N GLU A 724 -15.48 11.01 11.77
CA GLU A 724 -15.40 9.54 11.74
C GLU A 724 -13.98 9.04 11.45
N THR A 725 -13.28 9.68 10.50
CA THR A 725 -11.94 9.29 10.05
C THR A 725 -11.17 10.54 9.63
N PRO A 726 -10.49 11.22 10.58
CA PRO A 726 -9.79 12.47 10.29
C PRO A 726 -8.73 12.26 9.22
N GLY A 727 -8.84 12.99 8.12
CA GLY A 727 -7.94 12.87 6.98
C GLY A 727 -7.95 14.11 6.10
N ASP A 728 -6.82 14.35 5.45
CA ASP A 728 -6.58 15.56 4.68
C ASP A 728 -7.60 15.80 3.55
N ASP A 729 -8.05 14.71 2.91
CA ASP A 729 -9.02 14.75 1.81
C ASP A 729 -10.37 15.34 2.26
N TYR A 730 -10.85 14.96 3.45
CA TYR A 730 -12.10 15.49 4.00
C TYR A 730 -11.94 16.90 4.54
N LEU A 731 -10.79 17.27 5.11
CA LEU A 731 -10.57 18.62 5.64
C LEU A 731 -10.77 19.66 4.54
N LEU A 732 -10.00 19.53 3.46
CA LEU A 732 -10.02 20.51 2.37
C LEU A 732 -11.38 20.56 1.68
N PHE A 733 -11.99 19.39 1.48
CA PHE A 733 -13.32 19.31 0.87
C PHE A 733 -14.41 19.94 1.76
N THR A 734 -14.33 19.77 3.08
CA THR A 734 -15.26 20.37 4.04
C THR A 734 -15.12 21.89 4.07
N LEU A 735 -13.89 22.41 4.20
CA LEU A 735 -13.62 23.85 4.20
C LEU A 735 -14.11 24.52 2.92
N LYS A 736 -13.79 23.91 1.76
CA LYS A 736 -14.27 24.36 0.45
C LYS A 736 -15.80 24.37 0.38
N SER A 737 -16.46 23.30 0.83
CA SER A 737 -17.92 23.19 0.76
C SER A 737 -18.64 24.19 1.69
N TYR A 738 -18.10 24.47 2.89
CA TYR A 738 -18.67 25.51 3.76
C TYR A 738 -18.51 26.90 3.18
N LEU A 739 -17.41 27.16 2.49
CA LEU A 739 -17.21 28.42 1.80
C LEU A 739 -18.21 28.62 0.65
N GLU A 740 -18.44 27.60 -0.17
CA GLU A 740 -19.47 27.59 -1.23
C GLU A 740 -20.89 27.75 -0.68
N ALA A 741 -21.11 27.32 0.57
CA ALA A 741 -22.36 27.51 1.30
C ALA A 741 -22.48 28.91 1.93
N ASN A 742 -21.50 29.80 1.74
CA ASN A 742 -21.40 31.11 2.39
C ASN A 742 -21.44 31.02 3.93
N ALA A 743 -20.74 30.04 4.52
CA ALA A 743 -20.68 29.78 5.96
C ALA A 743 -19.28 30.05 6.55
N PRO A 744 -18.75 31.29 6.52
CA PRO A 744 -17.39 31.61 6.98
C PRO A 744 -17.16 31.31 8.47
N GLY A 745 -18.18 31.43 9.32
CA GLY A 745 -18.10 31.03 10.74
C GLY A 745 -17.86 29.53 10.92
N ALA A 746 -18.51 28.70 10.08
CA ALA A 746 -18.28 27.26 10.06
C ALA A 746 -16.90 26.89 9.54
N VAL A 747 -16.39 27.60 8.51
CA VAL A 747 -15.00 27.46 8.03
C VAL A 747 -14.02 27.72 9.18
N ALA A 748 -14.20 28.83 9.91
CA ALA A 748 -13.31 29.20 11.01
C ALA A 748 -13.34 28.17 12.13
N ARG A 749 -14.54 27.85 12.63
CA ARG A 749 -14.74 26.84 13.68
C ARG A 749 -14.14 25.49 13.29
N PHE A 750 -14.48 24.97 12.11
CA PHE A 750 -14.04 23.65 11.68
C PHE A 750 -12.52 23.61 11.52
N HIS A 751 -11.92 24.62 10.88
CA HIS A 751 -10.47 24.75 10.80
C HIS A 751 -9.82 24.70 12.19
N ASP A 752 -10.28 25.54 13.12
CA ASP A 752 -9.67 25.66 14.44
C ASP A 752 -9.80 24.37 15.27
N GLN A 753 -10.86 23.58 15.03
CA GLN A 753 -11.06 22.28 15.66
C GLN A 753 -10.26 21.14 14.98
N ALA A 754 -10.03 21.23 13.67
CA ALA A 754 -9.52 20.14 12.85
C ALA A 754 -8.02 20.25 12.52
N ILE A 755 -7.44 21.44 12.52
CA ILE A 755 -6.08 21.69 12.01
C ILE A 755 -5.01 20.94 12.82
N ASP A 756 -5.20 20.82 14.14
CA ASP A 756 -4.29 20.07 15.01
C ASP A 756 -4.37 18.56 14.75
N LEU A 757 -5.34 18.14 13.94
CA LEU A 757 -5.52 16.78 13.46
C LEU A 757 -4.91 16.53 12.07
N MET A 758 -4.05 17.41 11.56
CA MET A 758 -3.51 17.26 10.20
C MET A 758 -2.22 16.43 10.12
N GLU A 759 -2.14 15.61 9.07
CA GLU A 759 -0.99 14.73 8.80
C GLU A 759 0.13 15.46 8.08
N ARG A 760 -0.26 16.20 7.04
CA ARG A 760 0.68 16.80 6.11
C ARG A 760 0.78 18.30 6.33
N PRO A 761 1.98 18.83 6.64
CA PRO A 761 2.18 20.27 6.74
C PRO A 761 1.71 21.03 5.49
N GLN A 762 1.86 20.45 4.29
CA GLN A 762 1.37 21.07 3.05
C GLN A 762 -0.17 21.18 2.98
N ASN A 763 -0.89 20.24 3.59
CA ASN A 763 -2.34 20.27 3.61
C ASN A 763 -2.88 21.14 4.76
N GLY A 764 -2.14 21.24 5.85
CA GLY A 764 -2.30 22.33 6.83
C GLY A 764 -2.23 23.69 6.13
N MET A 765 -1.18 23.91 5.35
CA MET A 765 -1.03 25.11 4.51
C MET A 765 -2.24 25.39 3.61
N ALA A 766 -2.71 24.37 2.89
CA ALA A 766 -3.90 24.51 2.05
C ALA A 766 -5.17 24.82 2.87
N ALA A 767 -5.33 24.22 4.05
CA ALA A 767 -6.46 24.49 4.94
C ALA A 767 -6.38 25.87 5.59
N GLY A 768 -5.17 26.29 6.00
CA GLY A 768 -4.87 27.59 6.54
C GLY A 768 -5.25 28.71 5.56
N VAL A 769 -5.09 28.50 4.26
CA VAL A 769 -5.59 29.43 3.21
C VAL A 769 -7.10 29.66 3.30
N TYR A 770 -7.90 28.61 3.56
CA TYR A 770 -9.36 28.75 3.72
C TYR A 770 -9.75 29.51 4.98
N ARG A 771 -8.92 29.53 6.04
CA ARG A 771 -9.14 30.33 7.25
C ARG A 771 -8.56 31.75 7.13
N LEU A 772 -7.37 31.88 6.55
CA LEU A 772 -6.59 33.11 6.44
C LEU A 772 -7.29 34.12 5.52
N LEU A 773 -7.75 33.68 4.35
CA LEU A 773 -8.30 34.61 3.38
C LEU A 773 -9.61 35.26 3.87
N PRO A 774 -10.59 34.54 4.46
CA PRO A 774 -11.72 35.19 5.13
C PRO A 774 -11.28 36.16 6.23
N ALA A 775 -10.28 35.80 7.06
CA ALA A 775 -9.75 36.70 8.07
C ALA A 775 -9.20 38.00 7.46
N MET A 776 -8.45 37.89 6.36
CA MET A 776 -7.93 39.05 5.63
C MET A 776 -9.04 39.91 5.03
N LEU A 777 -10.07 39.27 4.45
CA LEU A 777 -11.21 39.98 3.86
C LEU A 777 -12.03 40.71 4.93
N ASP A 778 -12.09 40.16 6.13
CA ASP A 778 -12.80 40.79 7.25
C ASP A 778 -11.89 41.71 8.09
N LEU A 779 -10.59 41.82 7.75
CA LEU A 779 -9.56 42.54 8.51
C LEU A 779 -9.44 42.05 9.97
N ASP A 780 -9.67 40.75 10.18
CA ASP A 780 -9.53 40.03 11.46
C ASP A 780 -8.05 39.74 11.72
N GLU A 781 -7.36 40.66 12.40
CA GLU A 781 -5.93 40.54 12.71
C GLU A 781 -5.61 39.36 13.63
N ASP A 782 -6.48 39.07 14.59
CA ASP A 782 -6.32 37.93 15.50
C ASP A 782 -6.44 36.61 14.73
N GLY A 783 -7.44 36.49 13.85
CA GLY A 783 -7.61 35.32 12.99
C GLY A 783 -6.47 35.12 12.00
N MET A 784 -5.97 36.21 11.40
CA MET A 784 -4.76 36.16 10.57
C MET A 784 -3.59 35.64 11.42
N THR A 785 -3.33 36.26 12.57
CA THR A 785 -2.21 35.90 13.44
C THR A 785 -2.30 34.44 13.93
N ALA A 786 -3.49 33.98 14.31
CA ALA A 786 -3.73 32.61 14.77
C ALA A 786 -3.38 31.58 13.70
N VAL A 787 -3.78 31.80 12.44
CA VAL A 787 -3.39 30.92 11.32
C VAL A 787 -1.88 30.97 11.13
N LEU A 788 -1.29 32.16 11.12
CA LEU A 788 0.12 32.35 10.75
C LEU A 788 1.10 31.83 11.79
N VAL A 789 0.79 31.97 13.08
CA VAL A 789 1.58 31.37 14.17
C VAL A 789 1.57 29.85 14.04
N ARG A 790 0.41 29.25 13.73
CA ARG A 790 0.28 27.80 13.53
C ARG A 790 0.96 27.34 12.22
N GLU A 791 0.76 28.03 11.11
CA GLU A 791 1.31 27.68 9.79
C GLU A 791 2.83 27.90 9.68
N ASN A 792 3.39 28.87 10.40
CA ASN A 792 4.85 29.02 10.51
C ASN A 792 5.48 27.81 11.21
N ALA A 793 4.77 27.12 12.12
CA ALA A 793 5.23 25.86 12.69
C ALA A 793 5.20 24.71 11.66
N LEU A 794 4.40 24.82 10.60
CA LEU A 794 4.25 23.83 9.52
C LEU A 794 5.22 24.06 8.34
N GLY A 795 6.01 25.14 8.36
CA GLY A 795 7.11 25.38 7.40
C GLY A 795 6.68 25.81 6.02
N PHE A 796 5.66 26.66 5.96
CA PHE A 796 5.28 27.45 4.81
C PHE A 796 6.50 28.20 4.21
N SER A 797 6.58 28.33 2.88
CA SER A 797 7.59 29.21 2.25
C SER A 797 7.51 30.58 2.94
N CYS A 798 8.59 30.99 3.62
CA CYS A 798 8.58 31.88 4.78
C CYS A 798 8.07 33.33 4.55
N TYR A 799 7.52 33.63 3.37
CA TYR A 799 7.22 34.99 2.93
C TYR A 799 5.74 35.28 2.76
N HIS A 800 4.97 34.35 2.21
CA HIS A 800 3.51 34.51 2.04
C HIS A 800 2.77 34.74 3.39
N PRO A 801 3.12 34.10 4.53
CA PRO A 801 2.48 34.32 5.83
C PRO A 801 2.72 35.73 6.36
N ARG A 802 3.86 36.34 6.06
CA ARG A 802 4.16 37.73 6.42
C ARG A 802 3.59 38.72 5.40
N LEU A 803 3.59 38.35 4.12
CA LEU A 803 3.12 39.18 3.00
C LEU A 803 1.65 39.51 3.16
N TYR A 804 0.82 38.52 3.46
CA TYR A 804 -0.63 38.69 3.47
C TYR A 804 -1.12 39.67 4.55
N PRO A 805 -0.72 39.55 5.84
CA PRO A 805 -1.03 40.56 6.84
C PRO A 805 -0.43 41.92 6.53
N ALA A 806 0.84 41.97 6.12
CA ALA A 806 1.49 43.25 5.83
C ALA A 806 0.76 43.99 4.69
N LEU A 807 0.31 43.24 3.66
CA LEU A 807 -0.52 43.77 2.58
C LEU A 807 -1.93 44.15 3.04
N ALA A 808 -2.60 43.31 3.84
CA ALA A 808 -3.97 43.57 4.31
C ALA A 808 -4.06 44.74 5.29
N LEU A 809 -3.05 44.89 6.13
CA LEU A 809 -2.97 45.92 7.18
C LEU A 809 -2.23 47.19 6.70
N GLY A 810 -1.74 47.22 5.46
CA GLY A 810 -1.07 48.40 4.90
C GLY A 810 0.30 48.70 5.51
N ARG A 811 1.03 47.69 5.97
CA ARG A 811 2.35 47.80 6.61
C ARG A 811 3.46 47.86 5.56
N LEU A 812 3.58 49.02 4.90
CA LEU A 812 4.55 49.26 3.82
C LEU A 812 5.99 48.95 4.23
N ASP A 813 6.41 49.34 5.43
CA ASP A 813 7.78 49.10 5.91
C ASP A 813 8.12 47.60 5.99
N GLU A 814 7.18 46.76 6.45
CA GLU A 814 7.35 45.31 6.49
C GLU A 814 7.45 44.71 5.08
N LEU A 815 6.63 45.20 4.14
CA LEU A 815 6.66 44.75 2.74
C LEU A 815 7.99 45.12 2.06
N GLU A 816 8.55 46.28 2.39
CA GLU A 816 9.83 46.76 1.86
C GLU A 816 11.01 45.97 2.43
N GLU A 817 11.00 45.66 3.73
CA GLU A 817 11.96 44.78 4.37
C GLU A 817 11.95 43.40 3.71
N MET A 818 10.76 42.84 3.51
CA MET A 818 10.58 41.55 2.86
C MET A 818 11.06 41.56 1.42
N GLN A 819 10.65 42.56 0.64
CA GLN A 819 11.08 42.71 -0.75
C GLN A 819 12.61 42.78 -0.85
N THR A 820 13.25 43.56 0.01
CA THR A 820 14.72 43.70 0.04
C THR A 820 15.40 42.40 0.44
N SER A 821 14.91 41.73 1.49
CA SER A 821 15.48 40.48 2.01
C SER A 821 15.39 39.35 0.99
N ILE A 822 14.23 39.21 0.35
CA ILE A 822 13.97 38.11 -0.59
C ILE A 822 14.63 38.36 -1.93
N ALA A 823 14.58 39.58 -2.47
CA ALA A 823 15.29 39.90 -3.71
C ALA A 823 16.81 39.72 -3.56
N ARG A 824 17.36 39.86 -2.35
CA ARG A 824 18.76 39.53 -2.05
C ARG A 824 19.01 38.02 -2.00
N ALA A 825 18.11 37.25 -1.40
CA ALA A 825 18.24 35.81 -1.26
C ALA A 825 17.97 35.05 -2.58
N ASP A 826 17.03 35.54 -3.39
CA ASP A 826 16.60 34.97 -4.66
C ASP A 826 16.39 36.09 -5.71
N PRO A 827 17.48 36.60 -6.30
CA PRO A 827 17.41 37.70 -7.27
C PRO A 827 16.72 37.33 -8.59
N GLN A 828 16.50 36.03 -8.86
CA GLN A 828 15.78 35.56 -10.04
C GLN A 828 14.27 35.57 -9.83
N ASN A 829 13.80 35.79 -8.61
CA ASN A 829 12.38 35.81 -8.29
C ASN A 829 11.67 37.03 -8.88
N VAL A 830 11.00 36.85 -10.02
CA VAL A 830 10.30 37.94 -10.74
C VAL A 830 9.26 38.63 -9.85
N PHE A 831 8.61 37.90 -8.94
CA PHE A 831 7.62 38.47 -8.02
C PHE A 831 8.26 39.51 -7.10
N TRP A 832 9.37 39.17 -6.44
CA TRP A 832 10.05 40.08 -5.50
C TRP A 832 10.98 41.10 -6.17
N GLY A 833 11.55 40.76 -7.32
CA GLY A 833 12.48 41.62 -8.05
C GLY A 833 11.83 42.67 -8.95
N LYS A 834 10.63 42.38 -9.48
CA LYS A 834 9.93 43.28 -10.43
C LYS A 834 8.53 43.67 -9.97
N MET A 835 7.71 42.68 -9.59
CA MET A 835 6.28 42.92 -9.34
C MET A 835 6.03 43.70 -8.05
N MET A 836 6.68 43.29 -6.95
CA MET A 836 6.53 43.97 -5.66
C MET A 836 7.03 45.41 -5.64
N PRO A 837 8.20 45.76 -6.21
CA PRO A 837 8.61 47.15 -6.36
C PRO A 837 7.56 48.02 -7.06
N GLY A 838 6.94 47.52 -8.14
CA GLY A 838 5.87 48.21 -8.85
C GLY A 838 4.61 48.44 -8.00
N LEU A 839 4.23 47.45 -7.19
CA LEU A 839 3.11 47.59 -6.25
C LEU A 839 3.43 48.64 -5.17
N LEU A 840 4.62 48.58 -4.57
CA LEU A 840 5.07 49.51 -3.53
C LEU A 840 5.19 50.95 -4.06
N SER A 841 5.77 51.15 -5.25
CA SER A 841 5.84 52.47 -5.88
C SER A 841 4.47 53.03 -6.19
N THR A 842 3.56 52.18 -6.67
CA THR A 842 2.17 52.56 -6.91
C THR A 842 1.50 52.97 -5.61
N TRP A 843 1.65 52.18 -4.54
CA TRP A 843 1.07 52.48 -3.23
C TRP A 843 1.51 53.84 -2.71
N ARG A 844 2.81 54.14 -2.75
CA ARG A 844 3.34 55.44 -2.29
C ARG A 844 2.84 56.62 -3.13
N ALA A 845 2.58 56.39 -4.41
CA ALA A 845 2.04 57.43 -5.29
C ALA A 845 0.54 57.69 -5.07
N LEU A 846 -0.20 56.77 -4.43
CA LEU A 846 -1.61 56.99 -4.11
C LEU A 846 -1.77 58.18 -3.15
N GLY A 847 -2.75 59.04 -3.44
CA GLY A 847 -2.92 60.31 -2.72
C GLY A 847 -2.08 61.48 -3.26
N THR A 848 -1.21 61.25 -4.25
CA THR A 848 -0.49 62.29 -4.99
C THR A 848 -1.15 62.55 -6.36
N PRO A 849 -0.87 63.68 -7.03
CA PRO A 849 -1.34 63.93 -8.41
C PRO A 849 -0.92 62.84 -9.41
N GLN A 850 0.16 62.10 -9.14
CA GLN A 850 0.68 61.05 -9.99
C GLN A 850 0.05 59.67 -9.72
N GLY A 851 -0.73 59.53 -8.63
CA GLY A 851 -1.22 58.23 -8.16
C GLY A 851 -2.05 57.46 -9.19
N LEU A 852 -2.96 58.14 -9.89
CA LEU A 852 -3.80 57.51 -10.91
C LEU A 852 -3.00 57.04 -12.13
N ALA A 853 -1.96 57.79 -12.52
CA ALA A 853 -1.08 57.40 -13.62
C ALA A 853 -0.22 56.18 -13.23
N ALA A 854 0.31 56.18 -12.01
CA ALA A 854 1.05 55.04 -11.46
C ALA A 854 0.17 53.79 -11.39
N LEU A 855 -1.08 53.92 -10.91
CA LEU A 855 -2.05 52.82 -10.85
C LEU A 855 -2.36 52.24 -12.23
N ARG A 856 -2.54 53.09 -13.25
CA ARG A 856 -2.77 52.65 -14.64
C ARG A 856 -1.57 51.93 -15.22
N ALA A 857 -0.36 52.45 -15.00
CA ALA A 857 0.88 51.82 -15.45
C ALA A 857 1.04 50.43 -14.80
N PHE A 858 0.83 50.35 -13.49
CA PHE A 858 0.86 49.09 -12.75
C PHE A 858 -0.19 48.10 -13.24
N ALA A 859 -1.43 48.54 -13.44
CA ALA A 859 -2.53 47.71 -13.96
C ALA A 859 -2.26 47.15 -15.36
N ALA A 860 -1.55 47.89 -16.22
CA ALA A 860 -1.23 47.47 -17.58
C ALA A 860 -0.17 46.35 -17.63
N GLU A 861 0.79 46.36 -16.71
CA GLU A 861 1.83 45.33 -16.63
C GLU A 861 1.40 44.08 -15.84
N ASN A 862 0.26 44.17 -15.13
CA ASN A 862 0.05 43.52 -13.85
C ASN A 862 -0.04 41.98 -13.89
N PRO A 863 0.93 41.25 -13.32
CA PRO A 863 0.90 39.79 -13.25
C PRO A 863 0.34 39.22 -11.93
N PHE A 864 -0.10 40.06 -10.98
CA PHE A 864 -0.61 39.57 -9.69
C PHE A 864 -1.94 38.82 -9.83
N SER A 865 -2.10 37.78 -9.01
CA SER A 865 -3.37 37.12 -8.77
C SER A 865 -4.36 38.06 -8.07
N ILE A 866 -5.65 37.83 -8.30
CA ILE A 866 -6.70 38.82 -7.95
C ILE A 866 -6.85 39.05 -6.44
N GLU A 867 -6.48 38.09 -5.59
CA GLU A 867 -6.52 38.20 -4.14
C GLU A 867 -5.57 39.27 -3.61
N TYR A 868 -4.33 39.32 -4.12
CA TYR A 868 -3.38 40.35 -3.71
C TYR A 868 -3.87 41.74 -4.09
N LEU A 869 -4.37 41.87 -5.33
CA LEU A 869 -4.88 43.12 -5.84
C LEU A 869 -6.11 43.58 -5.06
N TRP A 870 -6.97 42.64 -4.66
CA TRP A 870 -8.16 42.95 -3.87
C TRP A 870 -7.80 43.47 -2.48
N VAL A 871 -6.91 42.75 -1.78
CA VAL A 871 -6.41 43.11 -0.45
C VAL A 871 -5.69 44.46 -0.50
N PHE A 872 -4.77 44.64 -1.45
CA PHE A 872 -4.11 45.92 -1.74
C PHE A 872 -5.12 47.04 -1.94
N SER A 873 -6.13 46.84 -2.79
CA SER A 873 -7.10 47.89 -3.12
C SER A 873 -7.91 48.37 -1.93
N ARG A 874 -8.12 47.49 -0.94
CA ARG A 874 -8.77 47.82 0.32
C ARG A 874 -7.84 48.53 1.28
N ALA A 875 -6.64 48.00 1.49
CA ALA A 875 -5.63 48.58 2.38
C ALA A 875 -5.23 50.00 1.92
N ALA A 876 -5.09 50.18 0.60
CA ALA A 876 -4.79 51.46 -0.02
C ALA A 876 -6.02 52.38 -0.21
N ARG A 877 -7.21 51.95 0.26
CA ARG A 877 -8.47 52.70 0.23
C ARG A 877 -8.86 53.23 -1.16
N LEU A 878 -8.59 52.45 -2.20
CA LEU A 878 -8.94 52.81 -3.58
C LEU A 878 -10.44 53.00 -3.75
N THR A 879 -10.84 54.01 -4.51
CA THR A 879 -12.21 54.24 -4.97
C THR A 879 -12.68 53.12 -5.91
N THR A 880 -13.98 52.95 -6.09
CA THR A 880 -14.54 51.96 -7.04
C THR A 880 -13.97 52.12 -8.45
N GLY A 881 -13.82 53.36 -8.94
CA GLY A 881 -13.24 53.64 -10.25
C GLY A 881 -11.78 53.21 -10.36
N GLU A 882 -10.97 53.51 -9.35
CA GLU A 882 -9.56 53.07 -9.28
C GLU A 882 -9.45 51.54 -9.19
N ARG A 883 -10.34 50.87 -8.44
CA ARG A 883 -10.40 49.41 -8.41
C ARG A 883 -10.71 48.84 -9.78
N ILE A 884 -11.70 49.39 -10.49
CA ILE A 884 -12.02 48.96 -11.86
C ILE A 884 -10.80 49.10 -12.78
N ILE A 885 -10.02 50.18 -12.66
CA ILE A 885 -8.75 50.35 -13.40
C ILE A 885 -7.73 49.28 -13.01
N LEU A 886 -7.52 49.05 -11.70
CA LEU A 886 -6.57 48.07 -11.18
C LEU A 886 -6.84 46.66 -11.74
N PHE A 887 -8.11 46.27 -11.84
CA PHE A 887 -8.53 44.97 -12.38
C PHE A 887 -8.72 44.96 -13.91
N GLY A 888 -8.29 46.02 -14.60
CA GLY A 888 -8.27 46.06 -16.07
C GLY A 888 -9.64 46.27 -16.71
N GLY A 889 -10.58 46.95 -16.05
CA GLY A 889 -11.90 47.29 -16.59
C GLY A 889 -12.00 48.67 -17.26
N GLY A 890 -10.87 49.35 -17.50
CA GLY A 890 -10.82 50.67 -18.15
C GLY A 890 -10.84 50.60 -19.69
N GLU A 891 -10.69 51.76 -20.35
CA GLU A 891 -10.78 51.90 -21.82
C GLU A 891 -9.73 51.12 -22.63
N ALA A 892 -8.64 50.67 -22.00
CA ALA A 892 -7.47 50.12 -22.67
C ALA A 892 -7.34 48.58 -22.64
N GLY A 893 -8.25 47.86 -21.96
CA GLY A 893 -8.21 46.40 -21.90
C GLY A 893 -9.53 45.83 -21.42
N GLY A 894 -10.02 44.77 -22.07
CA GLY A 894 -11.13 44.00 -21.51
C GLY A 894 -10.59 43.11 -20.40
N ALA A 895 -11.07 43.27 -19.17
CA ALA A 895 -10.77 42.32 -18.10
C ALA A 895 -11.20 40.91 -18.54
N THR A 896 -10.32 39.93 -18.40
CA THR A 896 -10.59 38.51 -18.74
C THR A 896 -10.52 37.64 -17.49
N GLY A 897 -11.19 36.48 -17.52
CA GLY A 897 -11.13 35.49 -16.46
C GLY A 897 -11.56 36.05 -15.09
N ALA A 898 -10.79 35.74 -14.04
CA ALA A 898 -11.11 36.10 -12.66
C ALA A 898 -11.26 37.62 -12.43
N ARG A 899 -10.47 38.44 -13.15
CA ARG A 899 -10.55 39.90 -13.09
C ARG A 899 -11.88 40.43 -13.61
N ALA A 900 -12.45 39.80 -14.65
CA ALA A 900 -13.75 40.17 -15.20
C ALA A 900 -14.86 40.01 -14.15
N CYS A 901 -14.82 38.96 -13.33
CA CYS A 901 -15.72 38.78 -12.20
C CYS A 901 -15.60 39.94 -11.19
N VAL A 902 -14.37 40.32 -10.81
CA VAL A 902 -14.15 41.41 -9.85
C VAL A 902 -14.65 42.75 -10.41
N VAL A 903 -14.38 43.06 -11.68
CA VAL A 903 -14.88 44.27 -12.35
C VAL A 903 -16.40 44.28 -12.41
N ALA A 904 -17.04 43.17 -12.80
CA ALA A 904 -18.49 43.04 -12.82
C ALA A 904 -19.10 43.26 -11.43
N ARG A 905 -18.49 42.68 -10.38
CA ARG A 905 -18.86 42.89 -8.98
C ARG A 905 -18.80 44.35 -8.56
N LEU A 906 -17.71 45.04 -8.92
CA LEU A 906 -17.52 46.47 -8.59
C LEU A 906 -18.53 47.37 -9.32
N ARG A 907 -19.01 46.94 -10.49
CA ARG A 907 -20.09 47.60 -11.25
C ARG A 907 -21.50 47.25 -10.78
N GLY A 908 -21.65 46.20 -9.96
CA GLY A 908 -22.96 45.67 -9.59
C GLY A 908 -23.64 44.88 -10.72
N ASP A 909 -22.89 44.46 -11.75
CA ASP A 909 -23.40 43.78 -12.93
C ASP A 909 -23.42 42.26 -12.73
N ARG A 910 -24.59 41.73 -12.37
CA ARG A 910 -24.82 40.30 -12.09
C ARG A 910 -24.62 39.42 -13.33
N ASP A 911 -25.09 39.87 -14.49
CA ASP A 911 -25.07 39.08 -15.72
C ASP A 911 -23.64 38.96 -16.24
N SER A 912 -22.88 40.05 -16.24
CA SER A 912 -21.45 40.02 -16.59
C SER A 912 -20.65 39.20 -15.58
N PHE A 913 -21.00 39.23 -14.29
CA PHE A 913 -20.35 38.40 -13.28
C PHE A 913 -20.58 36.92 -13.57
N ASP A 914 -21.82 36.50 -13.82
CA ASP A 914 -22.15 35.10 -14.11
C ASP A 914 -21.54 34.61 -15.43
N ALA A 915 -21.45 35.48 -16.46
CA ALA A 915 -20.78 35.16 -17.71
C ALA A 915 -19.26 34.95 -17.51
N ALA A 916 -18.62 35.86 -16.77
CA ALA A 916 -17.21 35.74 -16.42
C ALA A 916 -16.97 34.50 -15.54
N TRP A 917 -17.84 34.24 -14.56
CA TRP A 917 -17.78 33.09 -13.68
C TRP A 917 -17.78 31.78 -14.46
N LYS A 918 -18.71 31.61 -15.42
CA LYS A 918 -18.77 30.42 -16.29
C LYS A 918 -17.52 30.25 -17.16
N THR A 919 -16.84 31.35 -17.47
CA THR A 919 -15.57 31.32 -18.23
C THR A 919 -14.41 30.89 -17.34
N VAL A 920 -14.39 31.33 -16.08
CA VAL A 920 -13.36 30.93 -15.08
C VAL A 920 -13.57 29.48 -14.63
N PHE A 921 -14.82 29.03 -14.54
CA PHE A 921 -15.20 27.71 -14.05
C PHE A 921 -16.02 26.92 -15.10
N PRO A 922 -15.42 26.59 -16.27
CA PRO A 922 -16.13 25.89 -17.32
C PRO A 922 -16.46 24.45 -16.89
N GLY A 923 -17.76 24.14 -16.81
CA GLY A 923 -18.24 22.78 -16.54
C GLY A 923 -18.58 22.46 -15.08
N GLY A 924 -18.53 23.44 -14.16
CA GLY A 924 -18.90 23.23 -12.75
C GLY A 924 -17.98 22.28 -11.96
N THR A 925 -17.04 21.61 -12.61
CA THR A 925 -15.98 20.83 -11.96
C THR A 925 -14.83 21.77 -11.64
N GLU A 926 -14.89 22.34 -10.44
CA GLU A 926 -13.91 23.20 -9.82
C GLU A 926 -12.64 22.42 -9.39
N ASN A 927 -11.97 21.77 -10.35
CA ASN A 927 -10.70 21.09 -10.12
C ASN A 927 -9.53 22.08 -9.97
N VAL A 928 -9.84 23.35 -9.61
CA VAL A 928 -8.87 24.40 -9.32
C VAL A 928 -8.38 24.16 -7.91
N ALA A 929 -7.44 23.24 -7.81
CA ALA A 929 -6.71 22.97 -6.58
C ALA A 929 -6.07 24.29 -6.08
N TYR A 930 -6.36 24.64 -4.82
CA TYR A 930 -5.57 25.57 -3.99
C TYR A 930 -5.43 27.05 -4.41
N ASN A 931 -6.35 27.63 -5.19
CA ASN A 931 -6.25 29.05 -5.53
C ASN A 931 -7.10 29.96 -4.64
N MET A 932 -6.44 30.88 -3.92
CA MET A 932 -7.10 31.94 -3.14
C MET A 932 -8.03 32.83 -3.98
N GLU A 933 -7.73 32.98 -5.28
CA GLU A 933 -8.63 33.61 -6.24
C GLU A 933 -10.05 33.02 -6.16
N HIS A 934 -10.17 31.70 -6.05
CA HIS A 934 -11.46 31.02 -6.02
C HIS A 934 -12.26 31.41 -4.77
N ILE A 935 -11.60 31.47 -3.62
CA ILE A 935 -12.21 31.81 -2.34
C ILE A 935 -12.73 33.25 -2.37
N LEU A 936 -11.90 34.18 -2.89
CA LEU A 936 -12.31 35.57 -3.07
C LEU A 936 -13.52 35.66 -4.00
N LEU A 937 -13.49 35.00 -5.17
CA LEU A 937 -14.58 35.07 -6.14
C LEU A 937 -15.91 34.55 -5.56
N TRP A 938 -15.89 33.47 -4.78
CA TRP A 938 -17.08 32.98 -4.07
C TRP A 938 -17.66 34.02 -3.12
N ARG A 939 -16.81 34.66 -2.30
CA ARG A 939 -17.25 35.73 -1.40
C ARG A 939 -17.87 36.90 -2.18
N LEU A 940 -17.20 37.36 -3.24
CA LEU A 940 -17.70 38.45 -4.08
C LEU A 940 -19.03 38.09 -4.75
N ARG A 941 -19.20 36.84 -5.19
CA ARG A 941 -20.45 36.33 -5.74
C ARG A 941 -21.57 36.46 -4.71
N HIS A 942 -21.41 35.88 -3.51
CA HIS A 942 -22.43 35.93 -2.48
C HIS A 942 -22.83 37.37 -2.10
N GLU A 943 -21.85 38.28 -2.01
CA GLU A 943 -22.14 39.69 -1.78
C GLU A 943 -22.96 40.34 -2.91
N LEU A 944 -22.66 40.02 -4.17
CA LEU A 944 -23.36 40.59 -5.33
C LEU A 944 -24.80 40.08 -5.46
N PHE A 945 -24.99 38.78 -5.20
CA PHE A 945 -26.28 38.12 -5.29
C PHE A 945 -27.12 38.27 -4.01
N ALA A 946 -26.57 38.93 -2.98
CA ALA A 946 -27.20 39.21 -1.68
C ALA A 946 -27.56 37.94 -0.89
N ASP A 947 -26.77 36.89 -1.04
CA ASP A 947 -26.84 35.71 -0.18
C ASP A 947 -26.34 36.13 1.21
N ARG A 948 -27.23 36.14 2.21
CA ARG A 948 -26.79 36.41 3.59
C ARG A 948 -25.83 35.30 4.04
N PRO A 949 -24.70 35.64 4.68
CA PRO A 949 -23.85 34.63 5.30
C PRO A 949 -24.66 33.75 6.25
N LEU A 950 -24.43 32.45 6.21
CA LEU A 950 -25.03 31.54 7.17
C LEU A 950 -24.42 31.82 8.55
N THR A 951 -25.29 32.00 9.54
CA THR A 951 -24.88 32.13 10.95
C THR A 951 -24.45 30.77 11.50
N ASP A 952 -23.78 30.74 12.64
CA ASP A 952 -23.40 29.47 13.30
C ASP A 952 -24.62 28.59 13.60
N ALA A 953 -25.78 29.18 13.88
CA ALA A 953 -27.04 28.45 14.03
C ALA A 953 -27.51 27.78 12.74
N GLY A 954 -27.17 28.36 11.57
CA GLY A 954 -27.45 27.79 10.25
C GLY A 954 -26.44 26.73 9.79
N ALA A 955 -25.28 26.65 10.43
CA ALA A 955 -24.22 25.68 10.16
C ALA A 955 -23.54 25.23 11.46
N PRO A 956 -24.24 24.51 12.36
CA PRO A 956 -23.72 24.14 13.68
C PRO A 956 -22.50 23.22 13.55
N GLY A 957 -21.66 23.19 14.58
CA GLY A 957 -20.56 22.22 14.65
C GLY A 957 -21.09 20.79 14.71
N LEU A 958 -20.48 19.90 13.96
CA LEU A 958 -20.88 18.48 13.88
C LEU A 958 -19.87 17.55 14.55
N ARG A 959 -18.84 18.09 15.20
CA ARG A 959 -17.98 17.33 16.11
C ARG A 959 -18.84 16.77 17.26
N PRO A 960 -18.90 15.44 17.46
CA PRO A 960 -19.58 14.87 18.62
C PRO A 960 -19.01 15.43 19.94
N ALA A 961 -19.86 15.69 20.93
CA ALA A 961 -19.43 16.28 22.20
C ALA A 961 -18.49 15.37 23.00
N ASP A 962 -18.64 14.06 22.82
CA ASP A 962 -17.85 12.98 23.39
C ASP A 962 -16.78 12.46 22.42
N TRP A 963 -16.52 13.17 21.31
CA TRP A 963 -15.52 12.75 20.34
C TRP A 963 -14.13 12.65 20.98
N LYS A 964 -13.51 11.49 20.79
CA LYS A 964 -12.13 11.20 21.18
C LYS A 964 -11.35 10.76 19.96
N SER A 965 -10.12 11.22 19.87
CA SER A 965 -9.15 10.72 18.89
C SER A 965 -8.86 9.23 19.13
N ILE A 966 -8.44 8.51 18.10
CA ILE A 966 -8.06 7.09 18.23
C ILE A 966 -6.98 6.88 19.31
N PRO A 967 -5.92 7.71 19.43
CA PRO A 967 -4.94 7.56 20.51
C PRO A 967 -5.55 7.73 21.91
N GLU A 968 -6.50 8.64 22.10
CA GLU A 968 -7.22 8.79 23.38
C GLU A 968 -8.04 7.54 23.70
N GLN A 969 -8.77 6.99 22.71
CA GLN A 969 -9.55 5.76 22.90
C GLN A 969 -8.65 4.55 23.21
N VAL A 970 -7.47 4.46 22.56
CA VAL A 970 -6.46 3.44 22.85
C VAL A 970 -5.93 3.58 24.27
N ALA A 971 -5.55 4.80 24.68
CA ALA A 971 -5.07 5.06 26.03
C ALA A 971 -6.11 4.71 27.11
N GLU A 972 -7.37 5.03 26.87
CA GLU A 972 -8.48 4.63 27.74
C GLU A 972 -8.66 3.12 27.80
N THR A 973 -8.64 2.43 26.66
CA THR A 973 -8.75 0.97 26.59
C THR A 973 -7.63 0.27 27.37
N ILE A 974 -6.39 0.75 27.23
CA ILE A 974 -5.25 0.26 28.02
C ILE A 974 -5.46 0.53 29.50
N THR A 975 -5.89 1.74 29.87
CA THR A 975 -6.14 2.11 31.26
C THR A 975 -7.22 1.23 31.88
N GLU A 976 -8.30 0.94 31.15
CA GLU A 976 -9.37 0.05 31.59
C GLU A 976 -8.90 -1.38 31.78
N ARG A 977 -8.11 -1.91 30.84
CA ARG A 977 -7.49 -3.24 30.94
C ARG A 977 -6.58 -3.35 32.18
N LEU A 978 -5.81 -2.31 32.48
CA LEU A 978 -4.85 -2.30 33.60
C LEU A 978 -5.51 -2.00 34.96
N ARG A 979 -6.80 -1.67 35.03
CA ARG A 979 -7.48 -1.47 36.32
C ARG A 979 -7.50 -2.80 37.07
N PRO A 980 -7.03 -2.86 38.33
CA PRO A 980 -7.16 -4.05 39.15
C PRO A 980 -8.64 -4.44 39.22
N ASP A 981 -8.96 -5.70 38.92
CA ASP A 981 -10.33 -6.20 38.96
C ASP A 981 -10.98 -5.81 40.29
N LYS A 982 -12.02 -4.98 40.23
CA LYS A 982 -12.78 -4.56 41.42
C LYS A 982 -13.61 -5.70 42.03
N THR A 983 -13.52 -6.91 41.50
CA THR A 983 -14.43 -8.04 41.79
C THR A 983 -13.76 -9.27 42.41
N GLY A 984 -12.48 -9.23 42.80
CA GLY A 984 -11.85 -10.31 43.56
C GLY A 984 -11.31 -9.83 44.91
N PRO A 985 -11.57 -10.52 46.05
CA PRO A 985 -10.80 -10.29 47.25
C PRO A 985 -9.33 -10.58 46.94
N MET A 986 -8.45 -9.61 47.23
CA MET A 986 -7.00 -9.77 47.08
C MET A 986 -6.55 -11.03 47.85
N ASN A 987 -5.95 -11.98 47.13
CA ASN A 987 -5.13 -13.05 47.69
C ASN A 987 -3.71 -12.89 47.17
#